data_AF-A0A6J5CZ45-F1
#
_entry.id   AF-A0A6J5CZ45-F1
#
_cell.length_a   1.000
_cell.length_b   1.000
_cell.length_c   1.000
_cell.angle_alpha   90.00
_cell.angle_beta   90.00
_cell.angle_gamma   90.00
#
_symmetry.space_group_name_H-M   'P 1'
#
loop_
_entity.id
_entity.type
_entity.pdbx_description
1 polymer ?
#
loop_
_entity_poly.entity_id
_entity_poly.type
_entity_poly.pdbx_seq_one_letter_code
_entity_poly.pdbx_strand_id
1 'polypeptide(L)'
;MQPISSLSVGNYVISGLDDIPALQDAWQTYLNNQTDAGKIAYNAAVANTAAALTSEIVGEGAAYAGNALIANMVNLLTNRSTMSLTQIASADTSILGDLATMIGQGITIAGLAENTVTPFIGGPTFTLGQAVNAAGFILSAIGAGLDAGTIKSVIQQDLQQMGLTPNANGIYTAVPNGLSNSNFVCDASNFATMWDIVQENNTDQISATPSSDPNSVATVIVNGEGSDIILSPGTPGNDLTLEVNGDENDISGVNSQSLSGDEINLSGNNNSANVSNSNVSLSSGSSATLTGTGNDIKAGPGSSVTLNPSDSNTVSDSASGASVVVANGSISASGNPNPMSGNTSDVISVDSDGSENVRTYNSSGFETSNMQINSAGQEADVQNFACTASNNYETSQINYDVSNGAETSDVQLNASGQEISEQDFIGTSTNNYETDQFNFNTSTNMETSDEQFDASGHEIELQTYAGTTGFDPQTGLITYDPSNGAETSSGQFNSSGQETGEELFVGTVTNNYETDLITYSTSTGMETSDEQFNSSGWETDIQYYPGTVGADLETNQVNYSTSNGAEISNWQYNAAGQETDEQDFVGTTTDDYETNQINYNVLNNMEISNWQFNAAGKETDEQDFTGTTTNDYETNQINYSTLNGMEISNWEYNSAGQETAEQVFIGTTGNDYETNQINYNVSNNMETSNILFNSSGQETEQLFYAGTTTNDYETEDALFNPEANYSYEIYRFNSGGAETQQDLYNQTTGRETDAMYFNPTTELETEEDIFNPSAGPYADEIIQYNTDGWEVEDQTFNASTGAVESTYLWDGSNPYAYEEEFSDGGGYFYEIDDFNPVTGALVSGTDYNSLTGAETNYYNGSTWTNYAPGDPTSTDYTDTGAGYLDNSGFLDDISFDIGDDPIILNLNGGTVQTTSLSNSSTNFDIQNNGQPVRTAWGTAGEGYLVYDPNDPADTAVVSDAGQLVSGFTQLQSLAQQADGTATGVLDASDSLWKDLKVWVDTTGTGQFQSGQLVSLDQLGITSIDLNAQQINQGNNGNTVEADSTFTWANGTTGDIAGVKLDYTPAGGKSSGQADDTNSVIDSQVHLATQSMSGFAPTIAASSVLAAQGVDPETVLAASAH
;
A
#
# COMPACT_ATOMS: atom_id res chain seq x y z
N MET A 1 -21.78 44.25 85.38
CA MET A 1 -20.86 43.90 86.48
C MET A 1 -21.66 43.05 87.47
N GLN A 2 -21.11 41.94 87.95
CA GLN A 2 -21.71 41.13 89.03
C GLN A 2 -21.22 41.69 90.37
N PRO A 3 -21.95 41.52 91.50
CA PRO A 3 -21.41 41.86 92.80
C PRO A 3 -20.11 41.09 93.05
N ILE A 4 -19.12 41.75 93.65
CA ILE A 4 -17.81 41.14 93.91
C ILE A 4 -17.99 40.13 95.04
N SER A 5 -17.94 38.84 94.70
CA SER A 5 -18.13 37.72 95.63
C SER A 5 -16.84 37.27 96.32
N SER A 6 -15.68 37.59 95.73
CA SER A 6 -14.37 37.30 96.34
C SER A 6 -13.32 38.33 95.93
N LEU A 7 -12.29 38.46 96.77
CA LEU A 7 -11.11 39.29 96.51
C LEU A 7 -9.85 38.50 96.92
N SER A 8 -8.78 38.62 96.14
CA SER A 8 -7.52 37.92 96.37
C SER A 8 -6.34 38.88 96.41
N VAL A 9 -5.42 38.62 97.33
CA VAL A 9 -4.09 39.25 97.40
C VAL A 9 -3.10 38.12 97.67
N GLY A 10 -2.06 38.01 96.83
CA GLY A 10 -1.19 36.83 96.83
C GLY A 10 -2.01 35.52 96.72
N ASN A 11 -1.69 34.57 97.59
CA ASN A 11 -2.40 33.29 97.67
C ASN A 11 -3.62 33.31 98.63
N TYR A 12 -3.93 34.46 99.23
CA TYR A 12 -5.00 34.59 100.22
C TYR A 12 -6.28 35.14 99.59
N VAL A 13 -7.39 34.40 99.72
CA VAL A 13 -8.69 34.74 99.11
C VAL A 13 -9.75 34.95 100.19
N ILE A 14 -10.42 36.10 100.15
CA ILE A 14 -11.64 36.37 100.91
C ILE A 14 -12.83 36.05 100.01
N SER A 15 -13.74 35.19 100.47
CA SER A 15 -14.94 34.77 99.73
C SER A 15 -16.21 35.15 100.50
N GLY A 16 -17.34 35.26 99.79
CA GLY A 16 -18.65 35.60 100.36
C GLY A 16 -18.84 37.09 100.65
N LEU A 17 -18.12 37.97 99.94
CA LEU A 17 -18.24 39.41 100.12
C LEU A 17 -19.62 39.95 99.67
N ASP A 18 -20.27 39.26 98.73
CA ASP A 18 -21.60 39.56 98.22
C ASP A 18 -22.73 39.26 99.22
N ASP A 19 -22.46 38.46 100.26
CA ASP A 19 -23.42 38.17 101.34
C ASP A 19 -23.41 39.22 102.47
N ILE A 20 -22.50 40.19 102.43
CA ILE A 20 -22.36 41.21 103.48
C ILE A 20 -23.41 42.32 103.27
N PRO A 21 -24.33 42.56 104.22
CA PRO A 21 -25.46 43.48 104.01
C PRO A 21 -25.05 44.90 103.60
N ALA A 22 -23.96 45.43 104.19
CA ALA A 22 -23.44 46.75 103.85
C ALA A 22 -22.92 46.84 102.40
N LEU A 23 -22.39 45.75 101.85
CA LEU A 23 -21.94 45.67 100.47
C LEU A 23 -23.10 45.47 99.50
N GLN A 24 -24.15 44.76 99.90
CA GLN A 24 -25.39 44.66 99.13
C GLN A 24 -26.06 46.03 98.98
N ASP A 25 -26.09 46.84 100.03
CA ASP A 25 -26.62 48.21 99.99
C ASP A 25 -25.76 49.13 99.11
N ALA A 26 -24.42 49.02 99.18
CA ALA A 26 -23.51 49.77 98.32
C ALA A 26 -23.64 49.35 96.84
N TRP A 27 -23.77 48.05 96.59
CA TRP A 27 -24.01 47.48 95.26
C TRP A 27 -25.32 47.97 94.66
N GLN A 28 -26.40 47.94 95.45
CA GLN A 28 -27.71 48.43 95.02
C GLN A 28 -27.68 49.93 94.75
N THR A 29 -26.92 50.70 95.53
CA THR A 29 -26.70 52.13 95.31
C THR A 29 -25.99 52.39 93.98
N TYR A 30 -24.96 51.59 93.65
CA TYR A 30 -24.31 51.65 92.34
C TYR A 30 -25.24 51.26 91.19
N LEU A 31 -26.01 50.16 91.34
CA LEU A 31 -26.95 49.72 90.30
C LEU A 31 -28.01 50.77 89.97
N ASN A 32 -28.44 51.53 90.98
CA ASN A 32 -29.40 52.62 90.82
C ASN A 32 -28.82 53.82 90.05
N ASN A 33 -27.49 53.95 89.95
CA ASN A 33 -26.81 55.02 89.20
C ASN A 33 -25.41 54.58 88.71
N GLN A 34 -25.38 53.78 87.64
CA GLN A 34 -24.21 53.10 87.07
C GLN A 34 -23.22 54.05 86.38
N THR A 35 -22.60 54.91 87.17
CA THR A 35 -21.54 55.83 86.76
C THR A 35 -20.18 55.30 87.21
N ASP A 36 -19.10 55.71 86.54
CA ASP A 36 -17.74 55.38 87.00
C ASP A 36 -17.51 55.85 88.45
N ALA A 37 -18.04 57.01 88.78
CA ALA A 37 -18.17 57.55 90.14
C ALA A 37 -18.84 56.56 91.12
N GLY A 38 -20.02 56.03 90.76
CA GLY A 38 -20.73 55.04 91.57
C GLY A 38 -19.98 53.71 91.70
N LYS A 39 -19.28 53.28 90.64
CA LYS A 39 -18.47 52.07 90.64
C LYS A 39 -17.26 52.21 91.57
N ILE A 40 -16.62 53.38 91.56
CA ILE A 40 -15.52 53.73 92.47
C ILE A 40 -15.99 53.70 93.93
N ALA A 41 -17.19 54.25 94.23
CA ALA A 41 -17.75 54.21 95.57
C ALA A 41 -18.06 52.78 96.04
N TYR A 42 -18.58 51.92 95.15
CA TYR A 42 -18.80 50.51 95.44
C TYR A 42 -17.49 49.75 95.67
N ASN A 43 -16.48 49.95 94.81
CA ASN A 43 -15.17 49.31 94.96
C ASN A 43 -14.48 49.72 96.27
N ALA A 44 -14.60 50.99 96.69
CA ALA A 44 -14.09 51.44 97.99
C ALA A 44 -14.80 50.75 99.16
N ALA A 45 -16.13 50.58 99.08
CA ALA A 45 -16.86 49.84 100.10
C ALA A 45 -16.40 48.37 100.19
N VAL A 46 -16.18 47.72 99.04
CA VAL A 46 -15.67 46.34 98.96
C VAL A 46 -14.28 46.24 99.58
N ALA A 47 -13.36 47.14 99.21
CA ALA A 47 -12.00 47.16 99.73
C ALA A 47 -11.98 47.41 101.25
N ASN A 48 -12.78 48.35 101.76
CA ASN A 48 -12.89 48.61 103.21
C ASN A 48 -13.40 47.41 103.99
N THR A 49 -14.33 46.68 103.41
CA THR A 49 -14.89 45.48 104.03
C THR A 49 -13.85 44.36 104.06
N ALA A 50 -13.10 44.17 102.97
CA ALA A 50 -12.00 43.23 102.90
C ALA A 50 -10.88 43.56 103.90
N ALA A 51 -10.48 44.83 104.00
CA ALA A 51 -9.48 45.30 104.97
C ALA A 51 -9.96 45.10 106.41
N ALA A 52 -11.23 45.40 106.71
CA ALA A 52 -11.79 45.17 108.04
C ALA A 52 -11.77 43.68 108.44
N LEU A 53 -12.15 42.77 107.53
CA LEU A 53 -12.17 41.33 107.77
C LEU A 53 -10.77 40.71 107.97
N THR A 54 -9.73 41.35 107.45
CA THR A 54 -8.36 40.84 107.45
C THR A 54 -7.40 41.63 108.33
N SER A 55 -7.86 42.69 108.98
CA SER A 55 -7.04 43.62 109.78
C SER A 55 -6.16 42.97 110.86
N GLU A 56 -6.57 41.81 111.40
CA GLU A 56 -5.82 41.02 112.40
C GLU A 56 -4.88 39.98 111.79
N ILE A 57 -4.93 39.75 110.47
CA ILE A 57 -4.10 38.78 109.76
C ILE A 57 -2.78 39.45 109.37
N VAL A 58 -1.67 38.89 109.86
CA VAL A 58 -0.33 39.42 109.63
C VAL A 58 0.08 39.26 108.16
N GLY A 59 0.55 40.33 107.54
CA GLY A 59 0.95 40.39 106.13
C GLY A 59 -0.23 40.68 105.21
N GLU A 60 -1.16 39.74 105.11
CA GLU A 60 -2.32 39.87 104.21
C GLU A 60 -3.23 41.04 104.61
N GLY A 61 -3.47 41.23 105.92
CA GLY A 61 -4.26 42.36 106.42
C GLY A 61 -3.67 43.73 106.07
N ALA A 62 -2.33 43.84 106.02
CA ALA A 62 -1.67 45.06 105.60
C ALA A 62 -1.82 45.32 104.09
N ALA A 63 -1.83 44.27 103.27
CA ALA A 63 -1.99 44.39 101.82
C ALA A 63 -3.44 44.74 101.43
N TYR A 64 -4.44 44.13 102.08
CA TYR A 64 -5.85 44.54 101.91
C TYR A 64 -6.11 45.96 102.43
N ALA A 65 -5.46 46.37 103.53
CA ALA A 65 -5.52 47.75 104.02
C ALA A 65 -4.90 48.75 103.03
N GLY A 66 -3.79 48.39 102.36
CA GLY A 66 -3.20 49.21 101.29
C GLY A 66 -4.15 49.42 100.10
N ASN A 67 -4.83 48.36 99.68
CA ASN A 67 -5.85 48.43 98.63
C ASN A 67 -7.07 49.29 99.05
N ALA A 68 -7.52 49.16 100.30
CA ALA A 68 -8.62 49.96 100.85
C ALA A 68 -8.25 51.45 100.97
N LEU A 69 -7.03 51.74 101.40
CA LEU A 69 -6.48 53.09 101.44
C LEU A 69 -6.57 53.77 100.06
N ILE A 70 -6.04 53.12 99.02
CA ILE A 70 -6.09 53.67 97.65
C ILE A 70 -7.54 53.84 97.18
N ALA A 71 -8.38 52.83 97.38
CA ALA A 71 -9.78 52.88 96.93
C ALA A 71 -10.57 54.00 97.61
N ASN A 72 -10.37 54.23 98.92
CA ASN A 72 -10.97 55.35 99.64
C ASN A 72 -10.49 56.72 99.14
N MET A 73 -9.20 56.85 98.85
CA MET A 73 -8.62 58.08 98.33
C MET A 73 -9.17 58.40 96.94
N VAL A 74 -9.23 57.42 96.03
CA VAL A 74 -9.85 57.57 94.70
C VAL A 74 -11.33 57.92 94.81
N ASN A 75 -12.04 57.31 95.76
CA ASN A 75 -13.45 57.60 96.02
C ASN A 75 -13.67 59.03 96.52
N LEU A 76 -12.87 59.51 97.46
CA LEU A 76 -12.91 60.91 97.88
C LEU A 76 -12.54 61.84 96.72
N LEU A 77 -11.49 61.58 95.95
CA LEU A 77 -11.12 62.44 94.81
C LEU A 77 -12.23 62.56 93.77
N THR A 78 -12.90 61.45 93.48
CA THR A 78 -13.93 61.40 92.43
C THR A 78 -15.28 61.91 92.93
N ASN A 79 -15.67 61.53 94.16
CA ASN A 79 -17.03 61.67 94.65
C ASN A 79 -17.21 62.68 95.78
N ARG A 80 -16.14 63.30 96.31
CA ARG A 80 -16.22 64.19 97.50
C ARG A 80 -17.21 65.32 97.37
N SER A 81 -17.39 65.91 96.19
CA SER A 81 -18.40 66.97 95.98
C SER A 81 -19.85 66.47 96.05
N THR A 82 -20.07 65.16 95.93
CA THR A 82 -21.39 64.51 95.91
C THR A 82 -21.68 63.68 97.16
N MET A 83 -20.67 63.42 98.00
CA MET A 83 -20.82 62.70 99.27
C MET A 83 -21.40 63.60 100.37
N SER A 84 -22.22 63.03 101.26
CA SER A 84 -22.65 63.72 102.48
C SER A 84 -21.48 63.91 103.45
N LEU A 85 -21.57 64.91 104.34
CA LEU A 85 -20.54 65.15 105.37
C LEU A 85 -20.26 63.90 106.23
N THR A 86 -21.28 63.07 106.49
CA THR A 86 -21.13 61.81 107.21
C THR A 86 -20.34 60.78 106.39
N GLN A 87 -20.59 60.67 105.08
CA GLN A 87 -19.85 59.77 104.20
C GLN A 87 -18.40 60.20 104.01
N ILE A 88 -18.14 61.51 103.91
CA ILE A 88 -16.77 62.05 103.87
C ILE A 88 -16.05 61.73 105.18
N ALA A 89 -16.69 61.96 106.34
CA ALA A 89 -16.11 61.65 107.64
C ALA A 89 -15.84 60.14 107.82
N SER A 90 -16.73 59.27 107.33
CA SER A 90 -16.52 57.82 107.35
C SER A 90 -15.33 57.40 106.48
N ALA A 91 -15.19 57.93 105.26
CA ALA A 91 -14.06 57.64 104.39
C ALA A 91 -12.73 58.19 104.94
N ASP A 92 -12.73 59.42 105.47
CA ASP A 92 -11.56 60.02 106.13
C ASP A 92 -11.14 59.19 107.37
N THR A 93 -12.09 58.55 108.08
CA THR A 93 -11.80 57.67 109.22
C THR A 93 -11.31 56.29 108.78
N SER A 94 -11.85 55.71 107.71
CA SER A 94 -11.36 54.44 107.15
C SER A 94 -9.91 54.53 106.70
N ILE A 95 -9.52 55.64 106.04
CA ILE A 95 -8.13 55.93 105.66
C ILE A 95 -7.19 55.89 106.86
N LEU A 96 -7.63 56.44 108.01
CA LEU A 96 -6.82 56.43 109.23
C LEU A 96 -6.66 55.03 109.82
N GLY A 97 -7.70 54.20 109.75
CA GLY A 97 -7.67 52.81 110.23
C GLY A 97 -6.84 51.89 109.32
N ASP A 98 -6.94 52.06 108.01
CA ASP A 98 -6.14 51.33 107.02
C ASP A 98 -4.65 51.64 107.23
N LEU A 99 -4.31 52.93 107.39
CA LEU A 99 -2.95 53.37 107.65
C LEU A 99 -2.42 52.86 109.00
N ALA A 100 -3.27 52.85 110.05
CA ALA A 100 -2.91 52.29 111.35
C ALA A 100 -2.61 50.78 111.25
N THR A 101 -3.37 50.05 110.43
CA THR A 101 -3.16 48.61 110.16
C THR A 101 -1.83 48.38 109.45
N MET A 102 -1.56 49.12 108.38
CA MET A 102 -0.30 49.02 107.62
C MET A 102 0.92 49.32 108.49
N ILE A 103 0.89 50.42 109.26
CA ILE A 103 1.97 50.81 110.17
C ILE A 103 2.14 49.79 111.30
N GLY A 104 1.03 49.33 111.89
CA GLY A 104 1.03 48.35 112.99
C GLY A 104 1.61 47.00 112.59
N GLN A 105 1.51 46.63 111.31
CA GLN A 105 2.10 45.41 110.76
C GLN A 105 3.48 45.61 110.11
N GLY A 106 4.05 46.81 110.18
CA GLY A 106 5.46 47.05 109.85
C GLY A 106 5.77 47.58 108.45
N ILE A 107 4.75 47.96 107.66
CA ILE A 107 4.95 48.58 106.34
C ILE A 107 5.65 49.93 106.46
N THR A 108 6.61 50.21 105.58
CA THR A 108 7.26 51.52 105.47
C THR A 108 6.49 52.44 104.53
N ILE A 109 6.00 53.57 105.06
CA ILE A 109 5.36 54.65 104.32
C ILE A 109 6.40 55.72 104.02
N ALA A 110 6.68 55.96 102.74
CA ALA A 110 7.66 56.93 102.28
C ALA A 110 7.06 57.98 101.34
N GLY A 111 7.51 59.23 101.48
CA GLY A 111 7.15 60.31 100.59
C GLY A 111 8.17 60.51 99.48
N LEU A 112 7.68 60.88 98.29
CA LEU A 112 8.48 61.38 97.18
C LEU A 112 8.51 62.91 97.24
N ALA A 113 9.70 63.50 97.32
CA ALA A 113 9.90 64.95 97.14
C ALA A 113 11.17 65.17 96.33
N GLU A 114 11.07 65.94 95.23
CA GLU A 114 12.19 66.36 94.37
C GLU A 114 13.21 65.23 94.14
N ASN A 115 12.71 64.08 93.66
CA ASN A 115 13.47 62.91 93.23
C ASN A 115 14.19 62.12 94.34
N THR A 116 13.80 62.29 95.62
CA THR A 116 14.29 61.46 96.73
C THR A 116 13.13 60.78 97.48
N VAL A 117 13.25 59.48 97.76
CA VAL A 117 12.31 58.72 98.60
C VAL A 117 12.72 58.89 100.06
N THR A 118 11.89 59.56 100.87
CA THR A 118 12.13 59.75 102.32
C THR A 118 11.06 59.02 103.14
N PRO A 119 11.42 58.02 103.98
CA PRO A 119 10.45 57.32 104.83
C PRO A 119 9.89 58.26 105.90
N PHE A 120 8.55 58.39 105.95
CA PHE A 120 7.84 59.12 107.00
C PHE A 120 7.67 58.28 108.25
N ILE A 121 7.38 56.98 108.08
CA ILE A 121 7.19 56.03 109.17
C ILE A 121 7.28 54.58 108.66
N GLY A 122 7.63 53.65 109.54
CA GLY A 122 7.53 52.20 109.32
C GLY A 122 8.86 51.49 109.50
N GLY A 123 8.81 50.16 109.48
CA GLY A 123 9.83 49.28 110.05
C GLY A 123 9.44 48.77 111.46
N PRO A 124 10.34 48.05 112.16
CA PRO A 124 9.98 47.24 113.33
C PRO A 124 9.48 48.02 114.56
N THR A 125 9.72 49.34 114.64
CA THR A 125 9.29 50.20 115.75
C THR A 125 8.92 51.61 115.28
N PHE A 126 7.94 52.26 115.91
CA PHE A 126 7.50 53.62 115.58
C PHE A 126 6.90 54.36 116.78
N THR A 127 6.66 55.68 116.66
CA THR A 127 5.95 56.48 117.68
C THR A 127 4.58 56.94 117.17
N LEU A 128 3.63 57.17 118.08
CA LEU A 128 2.31 57.70 117.71
C LEU A 128 2.42 59.07 117.00
N GLY A 129 3.43 59.89 117.36
CA GLY A 129 3.67 61.16 116.69
C GLY A 129 4.09 61.02 115.23
N GLN A 130 4.91 60.02 114.90
CA GLN A 130 5.26 59.71 113.51
C GLN A 130 4.04 59.23 112.72
N ALA A 131 3.17 58.41 113.34
CA ALA A 131 1.98 57.87 112.66
C ALA A 131 0.99 58.99 112.34
N VAL A 132 0.78 59.90 113.31
CA VAL A 132 -0.06 61.10 113.11
C VAL A 132 0.50 62.01 112.01
N ASN A 133 1.83 62.16 111.89
CA ASN A 133 2.45 62.97 110.84
C ASN A 133 2.28 62.34 109.45
N ALA A 134 2.49 61.04 109.31
CA ALA A 134 2.28 60.31 108.05
C ALA A 134 0.81 60.38 107.61
N ALA A 135 -0.12 60.19 108.55
CA ALA A 135 -1.55 60.33 108.30
C ALA A 135 -1.93 61.76 107.88
N GLY A 136 -1.39 62.77 108.57
CA GLY A 136 -1.62 64.17 108.22
C GLY A 136 -1.10 64.52 106.83
N PHE A 137 0.05 63.97 106.43
CA PHE A 137 0.62 64.16 105.10
C PHE A 137 -0.31 63.59 104.02
N ILE A 138 -0.76 62.33 104.17
CA ILE A 138 -1.66 61.66 103.23
C ILE A 138 -3.02 62.37 103.14
N LEU A 139 -3.64 62.71 104.27
CA LEU A 139 -4.93 63.41 104.31
C LEU A 139 -4.84 64.81 103.67
N SER A 140 -3.71 65.51 103.83
CA SER A 140 -3.50 66.81 103.21
C SER A 140 -3.44 66.74 101.68
N ALA A 141 -2.85 65.67 101.13
CA ALA A 141 -2.73 65.46 99.69
C ALA A 141 -4.09 65.24 98.99
N ILE A 142 -5.09 64.71 99.70
CA ILE A 142 -6.46 64.52 99.18
C ILE A 142 -7.44 65.61 99.65
N GLY A 143 -6.95 66.68 100.26
CA GLY A 143 -7.76 67.81 100.73
C GLY A 143 -8.70 67.48 101.90
N ALA A 144 -8.39 66.45 102.70
CA ALA A 144 -9.14 66.10 103.91
C ALA A 144 -8.64 66.90 105.13
N GLY A 145 -9.56 67.47 105.91
CA GLY A 145 -9.27 68.45 106.97
C GLY A 145 -9.63 67.98 108.38
N LEU A 146 -9.09 66.84 108.82
CA LEU A 146 -9.23 66.39 110.21
C LEU A 146 -8.21 67.10 111.11
N ASP A 147 -8.63 67.49 112.32
CA ASP A 147 -7.71 68.06 113.29
C ASP A 147 -6.78 66.98 113.88
N ALA A 148 -5.56 67.39 114.25
CA ALA A 148 -4.55 66.47 114.76
C ALA A 148 -4.97 65.71 116.03
N GLY A 149 -5.94 66.23 116.80
CA GLY A 149 -6.50 65.56 117.97
C GLY A 149 -7.38 64.37 117.58
N THR A 150 -8.22 64.55 116.56
CA THR A 150 -9.05 63.48 115.98
C THR A 150 -8.19 62.39 115.34
N ILE A 151 -7.19 62.76 114.51
CA ILE A 151 -6.26 61.81 113.89
C ILE A 151 -5.56 60.95 114.94
N LYS A 152 -5.07 61.60 116.02
CA LYS A 152 -4.41 60.91 117.12
C LYS A 152 -5.34 59.93 117.83
N SER A 153 -6.60 60.30 118.05
CA SER A 153 -7.57 59.44 118.75
C SER A 153 -7.88 58.16 117.96
N VAL A 154 -8.09 58.28 116.64
CA VAL A 154 -8.45 57.15 115.77
C VAL A 154 -7.28 56.18 115.64
N ILE A 155 -6.10 56.67 115.23
CA ILE A 155 -4.90 55.83 115.08
C ILE A 155 -4.56 55.14 116.41
N GLN A 156 -4.64 55.86 117.54
CA GLN A 156 -4.35 55.27 118.85
C GLN A 156 -5.35 54.18 119.23
N GLN A 157 -6.63 54.35 118.87
CA GLN A 157 -7.67 53.35 119.13
C GLN A 157 -7.50 52.11 118.25
N ASP A 158 -7.13 52.26 116.98
CA ASP A 158 -6.95 51.13 116.06
C ASP A 158 -5.68 50.34 116.38
N LEU A 159 -4.58 51.02 116.72
CA LEU A 159 -3.38 50.35 117.24
C LEU A 159 -3.66 49.58 118.53
N GLN A 160 -4.53 50.09 119.41
CA GLN A 160 -4.97 49.37 120.60
C GLN A 160 -5.84 48.14 120.28
N GLN A 161 -6.71 48.24 119.26
CA GLN A 161 -7.51 47.10 118.79
C GLN A 161 -6.62 45.99 118.23
N MET A 162 -5.52 46.34 117.56
CA MET A 162 -4.48 45.40 117.10
C MET A 162 -3.61 44.83 118.25
N GLY A 163 -3.89 45.17 119.51
CA GLY A 163 -3.12 44.71 120.67
C GLY A 163 -1.80 45.45 120.90
N LEU A 164 -1.54 46.53 120.17
CA LEU A 164 -0.29 47.29 120.28
C LEU A 164 -0.42 48.37 121.36
N THR A 165 0.47 48.32 122.34
CA THR A 165 0.58 49.34 123.40
C THR A 165 1.99 49.93 123.43
N PRO A 166 2.14 51.25 123.66
CA PRO A 166 3.46 51.85 123.69
C PRO A 166 4.20 51.45 124.95
N ASN A 167 5.53 51.33 124.86
CA ASN A 167 6.38 51.20 126.03
C ASN A 167 6.44 52.52 126.83
N ALA A 168 7.16 52.52 127.96
CA ALA A 168 7.27 53.68 128.86
C ALA A 168 7.83 54.96 128.19
N ASN A 169 8.47 54.85 127.02
CA ASN A 169 9.01 55.97 126.25
C ASN A 169 8.08 56.41 125.09
N GLY A 170 6.89 55.84 124.96
CA GLY A 170 5.93 56.19 123.90
C GLY A 170 6.19 55.51 122.54
N ILE A 171 7.00 54.45 122.50
CA ILE A 171 7.35 53.71 121.28
C ILE A 171 6.50 52.44 121.17
N TYR A 172 5.93 52.22 120.00
CA TYR A 172 5.23 51.01 119.58
C TYR A 172 6.19 50.06 118.84
N THR A 173 5.99 48.76 119.00
CA THR A 173 6.66 47.72 118.21
C THR A 173 5.63 47.12 117.27
N ALA A 174 5.97 47.00 115.98
CA ALA A 174 5.07 46.40 114.99
C ALA A 174 4.90 44.89 115.23
N VAL A 175 3.86 44.30 114.64
CA VAL A 175 3.58 42.86 114.76
C VAL A 175 4.74 42.03 114.16
N PRO A 176 5.31 41.04 114.89
CA PRO A 176 6.38 40.19 114.39
C PRO A 176 5.95 39.38 113.15
N ASN A 177 6.86 39.19 112.18
CA ASN A 177 6.63 38.51 110.88
C ASN A 177 5.66 39.23 109.91
N GLY A 178 5.41 40.53 110.08
CA GLY A 178 4.77 41.35 109.05
C GLY A 178 5.70 41.67 107.87
N LEU A 179 5.14 42.26 106.80
CA LEU A 179 5.78 42.67 105.54
C LEU A 179 6.80 43.82 105.74
N SER A 180 7.78 43.64 106.63
CA SER A 180 8.71 44.67 107.10
C SER A 180 9.72 45.18 106.05
N ASN A 181 9.79 44.54 104.88
CA ASN A 181 10.63 44.95 103.74
C ASN A 181 9.83 45.56 102.57
N SER A 182 8.50 45.68 102.70
CA SER A 182 7.64 46.28 101.68
C SER A 182 7.53 47.79 101.88
N ASN A 183 7.65 48.54 100.79
CA ASN A 183 7.56 50.00 100.78
C ASN A 183 6.27 50.44 100.09
N PHE A 184 5.57 51.37 100.71
CA PHE A 184 4.48 52.12 100.09
C PHE A 184 4.95 53.55 99.84
N VAL A 185 5.03 53.95 98.56
CA VAL A 185 5.58 55.25 98.16
C VAL A 185 4.45 56.18 97.75
N CYS A 186 4.33 57.32 98.43
CA CYS A 186 3.35 58.35 98.13
C CYS A 186 4.00 59.61 97.55
N ASP A 187 3.42 60.18 96.50
CA ASP A 187 3.83 61.47 95.92
C ASP A 187 2.77 62.52 96.23
N ALA A 188 3.17 63.62 96.89
CA ALA A 188 2.26 64.71 97.24
C ALA A 188 1.89 65.62 96.04
N SER A 189 2.59 65.50 94.91
CA SER A 189 2.40 66.31 93.72
C SER A 189 1.53 65.63 92.65
N ASN A 190 1.47 64.30 92.65
CA ASN A 190 0.62 63.53 91.73
C ASN A 190 0.12 62.24 92.40
N PHE A 191 -1.19 62.19 92.66
CA PHE A 191 -1.82 61.04 93.30
C PHE A 191 -1.96 59.83 92.36
N ALA A 192 -2.01 60.04 91.04
CA ALA A 192 -2.17 58.95 90.05
C ALA A 192 -0.92 58.04 89.94
N THR A 193 0.20 58.44 90.54
CA THR A 193 1.49 57.74 90.53
C THR A 193 1.84 57.12 91.90
N MET A 194 0.89 57.02 92.83
CA MET A 194 1.10 56.28 94.08
C MET A 194 1.14 54.78 93.78
N TRP A 195 2.29 54.13 94.03
CA TRP A 195 2.54 52.73 93.66
C TRP A 195 2.22 51.75 94.79
N ASP A 196 1.62 50.62 94.42
CA ASP A 196 1.62 49.39 95.19
C ASP A 196 2.81 48.53 94.76
N ILE A 197 3.73 48.24 95.68
CA ILE A 197 4.77 47.23 95.49
C ILE A 197 4.56 46.17 96.58
N VAL A 198 3.50 45.39 96.42
CA VAL A 198 3.30 44.15 97.16
C VAL A 198 3.17 43.01 96.17
N GLN A 199 4.31 42.52 95.66
CA GLN A 199 4.46 41.12 95.24
C GLN A 199 5.87 40.61 95.55
N GLU A 200 5.94 39.31 95.84
CA GLU A 200 7.05 38.61 96.45
C GLU A 200 8.31 38.63 95.55
N ASN A 201 9.36 39.33 95.99
CA ASN A 201 10.77 39.15 95.57
C ASN A 201 11.26 39.77 94.22
N ASN A 202 10.90 41.03 93.92
CA ASN A 202 11.55 41.79 92.83
C ASN A 202 13.03 42.10 93.15
N THR A 203 13.98 41.56 92.39
CA THR A 203 15.42 41.71 92.69
C THR A 203 16.12 42.82 91.88
N ASP A 204 15.70 43.19 90.66
CA ASP A 204 16.30 44.34 89.95
C ASP A 204 15.30 45.11 89.05
N GLN A 205 14.85 46.29 89.51
CA GLN A 205 14.17 47.26 88.64
C GLN A 205 15.19 48.26 88.09
N ILE A 206 15.45 48.22 86.78
CA ILE A 206 16.34 49.17 86.10
C ILE A 206 15.51 50.31 85.51
N SER A 207 15.52 51.47 86.16
CA SER A 207 15.04 52.73 85.56
C SER A 207 16.16 53.33 84.71
N ALA A 208 16.10 53.17 83.39
CA ALA A 208 17.01 53.85 82.48
C ALA A 208 16.63 55.34 82.39
N THR A 209 17.61 56.23 82.57
CA THR A 209 17.42 57.67 82.38
C THR A 209 17.47 58.00 80.88
N PRO A 210 16.49 58.71 80.31
CA PRO A 210 16.65 59.27 78.97
C PRO A 210 17.82 60.26 78.97
N SER A 211 18.71 60.13 77.98
CA SER A 211 19.72 61.16 77.71
C SER A 211 19.03 62.49 77.42
N SER A 212 19.57 63.61 77.93
CA SER A 212 19.07 64.94 77.58
C SER A 212 19.38 65.36 76.13
N ASP A 213 20.06 64.51 75.36
CA ASP A 213 20.34 64.70 73.94
C ASP A 213 19.28 63.95 73.11
N PRO A 214 18.46 64.66 72.29
CA PRO A 214 17.44 64.03 71.45
C PRO A 214 18.01 63.12 70.34
N ASN A 215 19.33 62.99 70.19
CA ASN A 215 19.98 62.08 69.24
C ASN A 215 20.86 61.00 69.90
N SER A 216 20.81 60.81 71.23
CA SER A 216 21.62 59.81 71.91
C SER A 216 20.77 58.63 72.38
N VAL A 217 21.09 57.44 71.89
CA VAL A 217 20.54 56.16 72.34
C VAL A 217 21.06 55.86 73.75
N ALA A 218 20.18 55.46 74.67
CA ALA A 218 20.61 54.94 75.97
C ALA A 218 20.95 53.45 75.82
N THR A 219 22.16 53.04 76.19
CA THR A 219 22.55 51.62 76.19
C THR A 219 22.36 51.04 77.60
N VAL A 220 21.58 49.97 77.71
CA VAL A 220 21.39 49.23 78.96
C VAL A 220 22.03 47.85 78.78
N ILE A 221 23.03 47.53 79.61
CA ILE A 221 23.70 46.22 79.61
C ILE A 221 23.22 45.44 80.83
N VAL A 222 22.57 44.31 80.60
CA VAL A 222 22.14 43.37 81.63
C VAL A 222 23.03 42.14 81.58
N ASN A 223 23.74 41.86 82.68
CA ASN A 223 24.54 40.64 82.83
C ASN A 223 23.92 39.83 83.97
N GLY A 224 23.07 38.87 83.63
CA GLY A 224 22.29 38.09 84.59
C GLY A 224 21.70 36.83 83.96
N GLU A 225 21.46 35.82 84.79
CA GLU A 225 20.75 34.58 84.41
C GLU A 225 19.41 34.54 85.14
N GLY A 226 18.33 34.14 84.46
CA GLY A 226 17.00 33.99 85.06
C GLY A 226 16.36 35.31 85.52
N SER A 227 16.69 36.44 84.89
CA SER A 227 16.22 37.76 85.32
C SER A 227 14.95 38.21 84.58
N ASP A 228 13.99 38.77 85.32
CA ASP A 228 12.83 39.49 84.75
C ASP A 228 13.22 40.95 84.49
N ILE A 229 13.43 41.30 83.23
CA ILE A 229 13.87 42.63 82.80
C ILE A 229 12.65 43.42 82.35
N ILE A 230 12.17 44.33 83.21
CA ILE A 230 11.03 45.21 82.93
C ILE A 230 11.51 46.62 82.57
N LEU A 231 11.18 47.08 81.36
CA LEU A 231 11.58 48.40 80.86
C LEU A 231 10.38 49.37 80.78
N SER A 232 10.56 50.60 81.29
CA SER A 232 9.55 51.66 81.17
C SER A 232 9.56 52.26 79.77
N PRO A 233 8.39 52.50 79.13
CA PRO A 233 8.35 53.20 77.86
C PRO A 233 8.90 54.62 78.06
N GLY A 234 10.00 54.92 77.36
CA GLY A 234 10.41 56.30 77.12
C GLY A 234 9.37 57.03 76.27
N THR A 235 9.45 58.35 76.22
CA THR A 235 8.65 59.14 75.25
C THR A 235 8.80 58.57 73.84
N PRO A 236 7.71 58.44 73.05
CA PRO A 236 7.78 57.95 71.67
C PRO A 236 8.84 58.73 70.86
N GLY A 237 9.79 58.01 70.27
CA GLY A 237 10.87 58.57 69.44
C GLY A 237 12.28 58.61 70.05
N ASN A 238 12.50 57.95 71.19
CA ASN A 238 13.84 57.73 71.75
C ASN A 238 14.17 56.23 71.70
N ASP A 239 14.90 55.79 70.68
CA ASP A 239 15.31 54.39 70.52
C ASP A 239 16.22 53.95 71.69
N LEU A 240 16.02 52.73 72.22
CA LEU A 240 16.86 52.12 73.25
C LEU A 240 17.74 51.03 72.64
N THR A 241 19.02 50.93 73.03
CA THR A 241 19.81 49.71 72.79
C THR A 241 19.87 48.89 74.06
N LEU A 242 19.29 47.70 74.05
CA LEU A 242 19.37 46.72 75.14
C LEU A 242 20.40 45.65 74.77
N GLU A 243 21.39 45.42 75.64
CA GLU A 243 22.34 44.31 75.52
C GLU A 243 22.11 43.35 76.70
N VAL A 244 21.67 42.13 76.40
CA VAL A 244 21.42 41.08 77.40
C VAL A 244 22.46 39.98 77.22
N ASN A 245 23.22 39.73 78.29
CA ASN A 245 24.23 38.70 78.36
C ASN A 245 23.90 37.72 79.48
N GLY A 246 23.46 36.51 79.10
CA GLY A 246 23.13 35.42 80.03
C GLY A 246 21.95 34.59 79.56
N ASP A 247 21.62 33.55 80.33
CA ASP A 247 20.61 32.56 79.97
C ASP A 247 19.28 32.80 80.71
N GLU A 248 18.16 32.34 80.13
CA GLU A 248 16.82 32.30 80.75
C GLU A 248 16.26 33.68 81.19
N ASN A 249 16.63 34.78 80.54
CA ASN A 249 16.08 36.10 80.87
C ASN A 249 14.74 36.35 80.18
N ASP A 250 13.78 36.97 80.88
CA ASP A 250 12.49 37.39 80.32
C ASP A 250 12.41 38.91 80.20
N ILE A 251 12.24 39.41 78.98
CA ILE A 251 12.34 40.83 78.63
C ILE A 251 10.97 41.34 78.20
N SER A 252 10.44 42.33 78.92
CA SER A 252 9.13 42.92 78.62
C SER A 252 9.04 44.41 78.94
N GLY A 253 8.08 45.09 78.31
CA GLY A 253 7.68 46.45 78.68
C GLY A 253 6.78 46.46 79.92
N VAL A 254 6.65 47.62 80.58
CA VAL A 254 5.72 47.83 81.71
C VAL A 254 4.32 47.28 81.40
N ASN A 255 3.74 46.52 82.34
CA ASN A 255 2.48 45.77 82.18
C ASN A 255 2.54 44.65 81.12
N SER A 256 3.70 44.03 80.92
CA SER A 256 3.91 42.98 79.91
C SER A 256 3.60 43.43 78.48
N GLN A 257 3.74 44.73 78.21
CA GLN A 257 3.57 45.30 76.87
C GLN A 257 4.79 44.96 75.99
N SER A 258 4.57 44.94 74.68
CA SER A 258 5.65 44.74 73.71
C SER A 258 6.55 45.98 73.66
N LEU A 259 7.86 45.79 73.65
CA LEU A 259 8.85 46.85 73.37
C LEU A 259 8.78 47.20 71.87
N SER A 260 8.95 48.47 71.49
CA SER A 260 8.80 48.84 70.09
C SER A 260 9.67 50.00 69.63
N GLY A 261 10.37 49.79 68.50
CA GLY A 261 11.35 50.73 67.95
C GLY A 261 12.75 50.57 68.51
N ASP A 262 13.04 49.49 69.23
CA ASP A 262 14.28 49.31 69.98
C ASP A 262 15.32 48.46 69.23
N GLU A 263 16.58 48.56 69.63
CA GLU A 263 17.67 47.68 69.20
C GLU A 263 18.03 46.72 70.34
N ILE A 264 17.88 45.42 70.11
CA ILE A 264 17.98 44.40 71.17
C ILE A 264 19.04 43.37 70.77
N ASN A 265 20.11 43.29 71.54
CA ASN A 265 21.20 42.36 71.35
C ASN A 265 21.13 41.27 72.43
N LEU A 266 20.92 40.02 72.02
CA LEU A 266 20.75 38.87 72.89
C LEU A 266 21.95 37.92 72.76
N SER A 267 22.60 37.62 73.89
CA SER A 267 23.59 36.56 74.00
C SER A 267 23.25 35.59 75.13
N GLY A 268 23.46 34.29 74.90
CA GLY A 268 23.04 33.22 75.81
C GLY A 268 21.85 32.43 75.29
N ASN A 269 21.37 31.48 76.09
CA ASN A 269 20.34 30.51 75.73
C ASN A 269 19.02 30.75 76.45
N ASN A 270 17.92 30.41 75.80
CA ASN A 270 16.55 30.41 76.32
C ASN A 270 16.08 31.79 76.81
N ASN A 271 16.59 32.86 76.22
CA ASN A 271 16.09 34.20 76.50
C ASN A 271 14.68 34.38 75.89
N SER A 272 13.82 35.14 76.53
CA SER A 272 12.45 35.47 76.09
C SER A 272 12.34 36.99 75.93
N ALA A 273 11.76 37.45 74.83
CA ALA A 273 11.51 38.88 74.64
C ALA A 273 10.15 39.16 73.97
N ASN A 274 9.36 40.06 74.54
CA ASN A 274 8.15 40.59 73.93
C ASN A 274 8.45 41.92 73.22
N VAL A 275 8.63 41.86 71.90
CA VAL A 275 9.20 42.94 71.07
C VAL A 275 8.50 43.04 69.71
N SER A 276 8.24 44.25 69.23
CA SER A 276 7.57 44.52 67.94
C SER A 276 8.23 45.70 67.21
N ASN A 277 8.29 45.68 65.88
CA ASN A 277 8.92 46.75 65.06
C ASN A 277 10.36 47.11 65.52
N SER A 278 11.14 46.12 65.95
CA SER A 278 12.45 46.30 66.56
C SER A 278 13.55 45.57 65.78
N ASN A 279 14.79 46.03 65.93
CA ASN A 279 15.96 45.34 65.38
C ASN A 279 16.51 44.39 66.45
N VAL A 280 16.52 43.08 66.20
CA VAL A 280 16.97 42.09 67.19
C VAL A 280 18.20 41.35 66.66
N SER A 281 19.33 41.39 67.37
CA SER A 281 20.52 40.62 67.00
C SER A 281 20.77 39.50 67.99
N LEU A 282 20.88 38.26 67.51
CA LEU A 282 21.32 37.10 68.30
C LEU A 282 22.80 36.83 68.05
N SER A 283 23.57 36.68 69.11
CA SER A 283 24.98 36.26 68.98
C SER A 283 25.11 34.78 68.55
N SER A 284 26.26 34.40 68.01
CA SER A 284 26.51 33.01 67.57
C SER A 284 26.22 31.99 68.69
N GLY A 285 25.50 30.91 68.35
CA GLY A 285 25.17 29.84 69.30
C GLY A 285 24.12 30.20 70.35
N SER A 286 23.51 31.39 70.30
CA SER A 286 22.49 31.83 71.26
C SER A 286 21.09 31.34 70.90
N SER A 287 20.19 31.27 71.88
CA SER A 287 18.78 30.96 71.63
C SER A 287 17.83 31.95 72.30
N ALA A 288 16.79 32.36 71.55
CA ALA A 288 15.76 33.26 72.05
C ALA A 288 14.37 32.92 71.54
N THR A 289 13.35 33.17 72.35
CA THR A 289 11.94 33.17 71.98
C THR A 289 11.46 34.61 71.89
N LEU A 290 10.99 35.03 70.72
CA LEU A 290 10.47 36.38 70.50
C LEU A 290 8.97 36.32 70.27
N THR A 291 8.24 37.22 70.93
CA THR A 291 6.80 37.42 70.74
C THR A 291 6.55 38.84 70.25
N GLY A 292 5.67 39.02 69.25
CA GLY A 292 5.43 40.31 68.60
C GLY A 292 5.88 40.37 67.13
N THR A 293 5.46 41.42 66.43
CA THR A 293 5.46 41.52 64.95
C THR A 293 6.27 42.70 64.44
N GLY A 294 6.69 42.65 63.18
CA GLY A 294 7.42 43.71 62.47
C GLY A 294 8.91 43.79 62.79
N ASN A 295 9.50 42.78 63.43
CA ASN A 295 10.91 42.82 63.81
C ASN A 295 11.85 42.45 62.65
N ASP A 296 13.04 43.05 62.62
CA ASP A 296 14.17 42.67 61.77
C ASP A 296 15.24 41.96 62.60
N ILE A 297 15.38 40.66 62.41
CA ILE A 297 16.17 39.76 63.26
C ILE A 297 17.46 39.38 62.54
N LYS A 298 18.61 39.65 63.14
CA LYS A 298 19.94 39.24 62.69
C LYS A 298 20.43 38.06 63.51
N ALA A 299 20.41 36.87 62.93
CA ALA A 299 20.85 35.65 63.59
C ALA A 299 22.36 35.42 63.36
N GLY A 300 23.12 35.24 64.44
CA GLY A 300 24.52 34.82 64.39
C GLY A 300 24.67 33.32 64.07
N PRO A 301 25.84 32.87 63.58
CA PRO A 301 26.09 31.46 63.28
C PRO A 301 25.69 30.48 64.39
N GLY A 302 24.91 29.46 64.07
CA GLY A 302 24.47 28.42 65.01
C GLY A 302 23.48 28.88 66.09
N SER A 303 22.91 30.09 65.97
CA SER A 303 21.83 30.57 66.85
C SER A 303 20.47 29.97 66.47
N SER A 304 19.53 29.93 67.41
CA SER A 304 18.15 29.48 67.17
C SER A 304 17.14 30.49 67.68
N VAL A 305 16.22 30.95 66.83
CA VAL A 305 15.14 31.86 67.21
C VAL A 305 13.79 31.15 67.13
N THR A 306 12.99 31.25 68.18
CA THR A 306 11.60 30.75 68.21
C THR A 306 10.65 31.94 68.10
N LEU A 307 9.71 31.89 67.16
CA LEU A 307 8.73 32.96 66.92
C LEU A 307 7.30 32.41 67.10
N ASN A 308 6.34 33.29 67.39
CA ASN A 308 4.92 32.94 67.40
C ASN A 308 4.35 32.94 65.97
N PRO A 309 3.63 31.88 65.54
CA PRO A 309 3.12 31.76 64.17
C PRO A 309 2.14 32.83 63.68
N SER A 310 1.59 33.66 64.58
CA SER A 310 0.71 34.78 64.21
C SER A 310 1.45 36.07 63.86
N ASP A 311 2.77 36.12 64.08
CA ASP A 311 3.51 37.37 64.12
C ASP A 311 4.47 37.47 62.92
N SER A 312 4.37 38.54 62.13
CA SER A 312 5.15 38.72 60.90
C SER A 312 6.52 39.33 61.20
N ASN A 313 7.60 38.57 61.07
CA ASN A 313 8.97 39.03 61.32
C ASN A 313 9.89 38.73 60.13
N THR A 314 10.98 39.50 60.00
CA THR A 314 12.04 39.27 59.01
C THR A 314 13.26 38.70 59.74
N VAL A 315 13.85 37.61 59.24
CA VAL A 315 15.08 37.02 59.79
C VAL A 315 16.17 37.03 58.70
N SER A 316 17.37 37.47 59.06
CA SER A 316 18.56 37.52 58.21
C SER A 316 19.72 36.76 58.89
N ASP A 317 20.35 35.82 58.16
CA ASP A 317 21.61 35.17 58.59
C ASP A 317 22.78 36.14 58.37
N SER A 318 23.62 36.28 59.40
CA SER A 318 24.76 37.19 59.36
C SER A 318 26.08 36.54 58.93
N ALA A 319 26.21 35.20 58.76
CA ALA A 319 27.52 34.66 58.38
C ALA A 319 27.73 33.30 57.66
N SER A 320 26.76 32.41 57.33
CA SER A 320 26.91 31.20 56.44
C SER A 320 26.50 29.80 56.99
N GLY A 321 25.21 29.50 57.17
CA GLY A 321 24.73 28.11 57.00
C GLY A 321 24.43 27.30 58.27
N ALA A 322 23.27 27.57 58.86
CA ALA A 322 22.58 26.67 59.79
C ALA A 322 21.05 26.74 59.55
N SER A 323 20.38 25.61 59.81
CA SER A 323 18.94 25.37 59.62
C SER A 323 18.08 26.43 60.31
N VAL A 324 17.23 27.13 59.55
CA VAL A 324 16.28 28.10 60.10
C VAL A 324 14.92 27.39 60.22
N VAL A 325 14.53 27.04 61.44
CA VAL A 325 13.18 26.54 61.72
C VAL A 325 12.25 27.75 61.81
N VAL A 326 11.36 27.92 60.84
CA VAL A 326 10.39 29.02 60.85
C VAL A 326 9.02 28.49 61.23
N ALA A 327 8.51 28.96 62.36
CA ALA A 327 7.11 28.81 62.69
C ALA A 327 6.36 30.05 62.16
N ASN A 328 5.85 29.98 60.93
CA ASN A 328 5.16 31.03 60.15
C ASN A 328 5.81 32.43 60.17
N GLY A 329 6.58 32.73 59.12
CA GLY A 329 7.18 34.03 58.86
C GLY A 329 7.81 34.06 57.46
N SER A 330 8.21 35.25 57.00
CA SER A 330 8.92 35.43 55.75
C SER A 330 10.43 35.43 55.95
N ILE A 331 11.17 34.53 55.32
CA ILE A 331 12.64 34.54 55.32
C ILE A 331 13.13 35.32 54.09
N SER A 332 14.08 36.25 54.30
CA SER A 332 14.82 36.90 53.22
C SER A 332 16.28 36.47 53.33
N ALA A 333 16.71 35.56 52.45
CA ALA A 333 18.11 35.16 52.33
C ALA A 333 18.91 36.26 51.62
N SER A 334 20.17 36.47 52.00
CA SER A 334 20.97 37.54 51.39
C SER A 334 21.15 37.30 49.89
N GLY A 335 20.54 38.14 49.06
CA GLY A 335 20.63 38.05 47.59
C GLY A 335 19.34 37.63 46.89
N ASN A 336 18.32 37.16 47.62
CA ASN A 336 17.00 36.86 47.06
C ASN A 336 16.03 38.02 47.32
N PRO A 337 15.51 38.72 46.29
CA PRO A 337 14.61 39.86 46.48
C PRO A 337 13.20 39.48 46.95
N ASN A 338 12.83 38.20 46.96
CA ASN A 338 11.49 37.73 47.29
C ASN A 338 11.49 36.94 48.62
N PRO A 339 10.63 37.31 49.60
CA PRO A 339 10.49 36.55 50.83
C PRO A 339 9.83 35.17 50.63
N MET A 340 10.38 34.11 51.23
CA MET A 340 9.79 32.75 51.20
C MET A 340 8.81 32.55 52.37
N SER A 341 7.64 31.95 52.11
CA SER A 341 6.57 31.69 53.09
C SER A 341 6.70 30.27 53.67
N GLY A 342 6.99 30.13 54.96
CA GLY A 342 7.01 28.82 55.64
C GLY A 342 5.78 28.57 56.52
N ASN A 343 5.31 27.32 56.57
CA ASN A 343 4.34 26.80 57.55
C ASN A 343 5.05 26.32 58.83
N THR A 344 4.29 26.00 59.89
CA THR A 344 4.79 25.65 61.24
C THR A 344 5.77 24.47 61.37
N SER A 345 6.01 23.73 60.29
CA SER A 345 6.82 22.50 60.28
C SER A 345 7.90 22.48 59.18
N ASP A 346 8.03 23.53 58.38
CA ASP A 346 8.94 23.55 57.24
C ASP A 346 10.40 23.70 57.68
N VAL A 347 11.32 23.02 57.00
CA VAL A 347 12.75 23.03 57.31
C VAL A 347 13.52 23.56 56.10
N ILE A 348 14.20 24.70 56.27
CA ILE A 348 15.12 25.26 55.28
C ILE A 348 16.55 25.05 55.77
N SER A 349 17.34 24.33 54.99
CA SER A 349 18.76 24.10 55.23
C SER A 349 19.57 24.83 54.17
N VAL A 350 20.53 25.65 54.59
CA VAL A 350 21.44 26.37 53.67
C VAL A 350 22.84 25.82 53.84
N ASP A 351 23.41 25.32 52.76
CA ASP A 351 24.76 24.75 52.72
C ASP A 351 25.83 25.85 52.66
N SER A 352 27.07 25.48 52.95
CA SER A 352 28.19 26.43 53.02
C SER A 352 28.55 27.11 51.69
N ASP A 353 28.15 26.52 50.57
CA ASP A 353 28.33 27.08 49.23
C ASP A 353 27.14 27.97 48.80
N GLY A 354 26.11 28.08 49.63
CA GLY A 354 24.91 28.87 49.39
C GLY A 354 23.76 28.11 48.72
N SER A 355 23.87 26.81 48.44
CA SER A 355 22.70 26.03 48.02
C SER A 355 21.69 25.89 49.17
N GLU A 356 20.41 25.83 48.82
CA GLU A 356 19.32 25.70 49.78
C GLU A 356 18.56 24.38 49.54
N ASN A 357 18.11 23.76 50.62
CA ASN A 357 17.21 22.61 50.59
C ASN A 357 15.97 22.96 51.44
N VAL A 358 14.82 23.03 50.79
CA VAL A 358 13.53 23.42 51.35
C VAL A 358 12.63 22.18 51.45
N ARG A 359 12.42 21.69 52.66
CA ARG A 359 11.51 20.57 52.94
C ARG A 359 10.22 21.08 53.57
N THR A 360 9.09 20.78 52.94
CA THR A 360 7.76 21.15 53.43
C THR A 360 7.08 19.96 54.08
N TYR A 361 6.33 20.22 55.16
CA TYR A 361 5.62 19.17 55.89
C TYR A 361 4.15 19.54 56.08
N ASN A 362 3.26 18.54 55.99
CA ASN A 362 1.85 18.72 56.31
C ASN A 362 1.61 18.88 57.82
N SER A 363 0.36 19.21 58.20
CA SER A 363 -0.06 19.37 59.60
C SER A 363 0.10 18.12 60.48
N SER A 364 0.33 16.95 59.87
CA SER A 364 0.58 15.69 60.56
C SER A 364 2.07 15.33 60.65
N GLY A 365 2.96 16.19 60.14
CA GLY A 365 4.41 16.01 60.21
C GLY A 365 5.01 15.12 59.11
N PHE A 366 4.25 14.80 58.07
CA PHE A 366 4.77 14.08 56.91
C PHE A 366 5.25 15.05 55.84
N GLU A 367 6.39 14.76 55.22
CA GLU A 367 6.99 15.53 54.13
C GLU A 367 6.06 15.53 52.92
N THR A 368 5.80 16.70 52.36
CA THR A 368 4.93 16.91 51.19
C THR A 368 5.70 17.34 49.96
N SER A 369 6.82 18.03 50.13
CA SER A 369 7.77 18.33 49.05
C SER A 369 9.18 18.55 49.59
N ASN A 370 10.16 18.33 48.72
CA ASN A 370 11.58 18.59 48.94
C ASN A 370 12.13 19.30 47.71
N MET A 371 12.51 20.57 47.85
CA MET A 371 13.03 21.42 46.77
C MET A 371 14.50 21.74 47.03
N GLN A 372 15.36 21.47 46.06
CA GLN A 372 16.77 21.84 46.06
C GLN A 372 16.99 23.06 45.17
N ILE A 373 17.67 24.06 45.70
CA ILE A 373 18.02 25.31 45.04
C ILE A 373 19.54 25.42 45.04
N ASN A 374 20.13 25.67 43.88
CA ASN A 374 21.58 25.81 43.76
C ASN A 374 22.09 27.14 44.37
N SER A 375 23.41 27.30 44.45
CA SER A 375 24.05 28.51 45.00
C SER A 375 23.84 29.79 44.19
N ALA A 376 23.29 29.70 42.97
CA ALA A 376 22.88 30.84 42.15
C ALA A 376 21.40 31.23 42.36
N GLY A 377 20.66 30.50 43.20
CA GLY A 377 19.24 30.73 43.46
C GLY A 377 18.30 30.13 42.42
N GLN A 378 18.76 29.16 41.62
CA GLN A 378 17.93 28.44 40.65
C GLN A 378 17.53 27.08 41.21
N GLU A 379 16.29 26.67 40.98
CA GLU A 379 15.81 25.31 41.30
C GLU A 379 16.67 24.29 40.54
N ALA A 380 16.95 23.16 41.19
CA ALA A 380 17.74 22.06 40.64
C ALA A 380 16.94 20.75 40.61
N ASP A 381 16.11 20.53 41.64
CA ASP A 381 15.33 19.31 41.84
C ASP A 381 14.13 19.63 42.75
N VAL A 382 12.94 19.15 42.38
CA VAL A 382 11.71 19.31 43.16
C VAL A 382 10.99 17.95 43.25
N GLN A 383 11.00 17.36 44.43
CA GLN A 383 10.32 16.10 44.72
C GLN A 383 9.01 16.37 45.46
N ASN A 384 7.92 15.73 45.04
CA ASN A 384 6.61 15.81 45.69
C ASN A 384 6.23 14.46 46.29
N PHE A 385 5.61 14.48 47.47
CA PHE A 385 5.24 13.26 48.20
C PHE A 385 3.76 13.21 48.52
N ALA A 386 3.13 12.05 48.31
CA ALA A 386 1.80 11.75 48.84
C ALA A 386 1.90 11.05 50.21
N CYS A 387 1.33 11.68 51.23
CA CYS A 387 1.41 11.17 52.60
C CYS A 387 0.25 10.21 52.89
N THR A 388 0.55 8.96 53.27
CA THR A 388 -0.40 8.05 53.94
C THR A 388 -0.02 7.88 55.41
N ALA A 389 -0.92 7.36 56.25
CA ALA A 389 -0.70 7.26 57.71
C ALA A 389 0.52 6.39 58.14
N SER A 390 1.20 5.74 57.19
CA SER A 390 2.28 4.79 57.45
C SER A 390 3.54 4.93 56.58
N ASN A 391 3.53 5.66 55.45
CA ASN A 391 4.67 5.84 54.55
C ASN A 391 4.57 7.16 53.74
N ASN A 392 5.72 7.74 53.39
CA ASN A 392 5.86 8.79 52.37
C ASN A 392 6.29 8.12 51.07
N TYR A 393 5.50 8.26 50.00
CA TYR A 393 5.92 7.84 48.67
C TYR A 393 6.03 9.09 47.80
N GLU A 394 7.14 9.17 47.07
CA GLU A 394 7.34 10.17 46.04
C GLU A 394 6.29 9.94 44.94
N THR A 395 5.65 11.01 44.51
CA THR A 395 4.61 11.00 43.47
C THR A 395 5.05 11.71 42.20
N SER A 396 5.96 12.67 42.32
CA SER A 396 6.60 13.26 41.16
C SER A 396 7.98 13.82 41.50
N GLN A 397 8.85 13.93 40.51
CA GLN A 397 10.16 14.55 40.58
C GLN A 397 10.40 15.41 39.35
N ILE A 398 10.63 16.71 39.55
CA ILE A 398 10.97 17.65 38.47
C ILE A 398 12.44 18.04 38.59
N ASN A 399 13.21 17.81 37.53
CA ASN A 399 14.62 18.16 37.43
C ASN A 399 14.81 19.44 36.61
N TYR A 400 15.80 20.25 36.98
CA TYR A 400 16.10 21.53 36.32
C TYR A 400 17.57 21.63 35.89
N ASP A 401 17.84 22.25 34.74
CA ASP A 401 19.18 22.59 34.28
C ASP A 401 19.73 23.73 35.16
N VAL A 402 20.68 23.38 36.02
CA VAL A 402 21.32 24.29 36.97
C VAL A 402 22.06 25.49 36.34
N SER A 403 22.26 25.52 35.02
CA SER A 403 22.92 26.63 34.32
C SER A 403 21.94 27.72 33.86
N ASN A 404 20.68 27.37 33.58
CA ASN A 404 19.71 28.25 32.97
C ASN A 404 18.31 28.18 33.61
N GLY A 405 18.05 27.26 34.53
CA GLY A 405 16.79 27.09 35.25
C GLY A 405 15.63 26.53 34.41
N ALA A 406 15.88 25.96 33.24
CA ALA A 406 14.88 25.24 32.45
C ALA A 406 14.58 23.88 33.09
N GLU A 407 13.34 23.38 32.96
CA GLU A 407 13.05 21.98 33.32
C GLU A 407 13.77 21.07 32.33
N THR A 408 14.28 19.95 32.82
CA THR A 408 14.95 18.93 32.01
C THR A 408 14.16 17.63 31.98
N SER A 409 13.52 17.25 33.10
CA SER A 409 12.58 16.13 33.12
C SER A 409 11.54 16.25 34.24
N ASP A 410 10.36 15.65 34.04
CA ASP A 410 9.29 15.47 35.03
C ASP A 410 8.90 13.98 35.10
N VAL A 411 9.30 13.32 36.18
CA VAL A 411 9.01 11.91 36.45
C VAL A 411 7.77 11.81 37.31
N GLN A 412 6.79 11.01 36.89
CA GLN A 412 5.58 10.71 37.64
C GLN A 412 5.65 9.29 38.20
N LEU A 413 5.26 9.13 39.47
CA LEU A 413 5.29 7.85 40.18
C LEU A 413 3.92 7.46 40.75
N ASN A 414 3.64 6.17 40.79
CA ASN A 414 2.45 5.64 41.45
C ASN A 414 2.58 5.63 42.99
N ALA A 415 1.49 5.30 43.69
CA ALA A 415 1.45 5.25 45.16
C ALA A 415 2.35 4.18 45.82
N SER A 416 3.07 3.37 45.02
CA SER A 416 4.08 2.41 45.49
C SER A 416 5.52 2.85 45.16
N GLY A 417 5.70 4.05 44.58
CA GLY A 417 7.00 4.59 44.18
C GLY A 417 7.57 3.96 42.90
N GLN A 418 6.70 3.52 41.98
CA GLN A 418 7.11 2.98 40.69
C GLN A 418 6.79 4.02 39.61
N GLU A 419 7.72 4.24 38.69
CA GLU A 419 7.56 5.15 37.55
C GLU A 419 6.34 4.76 36.70
N ILE A 420 5.55 5.76 36.31
CA ILE A 420 4.40 5.61 35.40
C ILE A 420 4.62 6.37 34.10
N SER A 421 5.26 7.53 34.17
CA SER A 421 5.67 8.30 33.00
C SER A 421 6.85 9.21 33.34
N GLU A 422 7.63 9.58 32.33
CA GLU A 422 8.69 10.59 32.40
C GLU A 422 8.56 11.50 31.17
N GLN A 423 8.54 12.81 31.39
CA GLN A 423 8.57 13.81 30.32
C GLN A 423 9.94 14.48 30.31
N ASP A 424 10.61 14.51 29.17
CA ASP A 424 11.88 15.22 28.98
C ASP A 424 11.63 16.57 28.31
N PHE A 425 12.44 17.56 28.71
CA PHE A 425 12.31 18.93 28.25
C PHE A 425 13.65 19.52 27.80
N ILE A 426 13.58 20.41 26.80
CA ILE A 426 14.68 21.30 26.44
C ILE A 426 14.20 22.75 26.41
N GLY A 427 14.98 23.70 26.93
CA GLY A 427 14.46 25.06 27.02
C GLY A 427 15.36 26.11 27.65
N THR A 428 14.70 27.15 28.16
CA THR A 428 15.27 28.29 28.88
C THR A 428 14.45 28.54 30.14
N SER A 429 14.94 29.36 31.08
CA SER A 429 14.20 29.74 32.31
C SER A 429 12.75 30.24 32.13
N THR A 430 12.32 30.57 30.91
CA THR A 430 10.98 31.12 30.64
C THR A 430 10.08 30.22 29.82
N ASN A 431 10.65 29.29 29.05
CA ASN A 431 9.91 28.39 28.16
C ASN A 431 10.64 27.04 28.13
N ASN A 432 9.90 25.97 28.44
CA ASN A 432 10.33 24.59 28.28
C ASN A 432 9.55 23.98 27.11
N TYR A 433 10.23 23.22 26.27
CA TYR A 433 9.64 22.47 25.16
C TYR A 433 9.83 20.99 25.48
N GLU A 434 8.72 20.26 25.57
CA GLU A 434 8.74 18.81 25.70
C GLU A 434 9.43 18.22 24.48
N THR A 435 10.34 17.26 24.70
CA THR A 435 11.05 16.56 23.62
C THR A 435 10.62 15.11 23.54
N ASP A 436 10.39 14.46 24.67
CA ASP A 436 10.06 13.04 24.76
C ASP A 436 9.10 12.81 25.94
N GLN A 437 8.16 11.89 25.80
CA GLN A 437 7.32 11.39 26.89
C GLN A 437 7.34 9.85 26.89
N PHE A 438 7.94 9.30 27.93
CA PHE A 438 8.02 7.87 28.18
C PHE A 438 6.87 7.42 29.09
N ASN A 439 6.23 6.29 28.79
CA ASN A 439 5.27 5.64 29.67
C ASN A 439 5.77 4.25 30.08
N PHE A 440 5.56 3.85 31.34
CA PHE A 440 6.13 2.61 31.89
C PHE A 440 5.08 1.61 32.40
N ASN A 441 5.36 0.32 32.20
CA ASN A 441 4.62 -0.76 32.84
C ASN A 441 5.02 -0.87 34.32
N THR A 442 4.13 -0.41 35.20
CA THR A 442 4.32 -0.46 36.66
C THR A 442 4.70 -1.82 37.25
N SER A 443 4.41 -2.94 36.59
CA SER A 443 4.74 -4.27 37.10
C SER A 443 6.13 -4.76 36.72
N THR A 444 6.66 -4.33 35.57
CA THR A 444 7.93 -4.79 34.99
C THR A 444 9.02 -3.71 34.99
N ASN A 445 8.64 -2.44 35.17
CA ASN A 445 9.50 -1.25 35.04
C ASN A 445 10.14 -1.13 33.64
N MET A 446 9.45 -1.66 32.64
CA MET A 446 9.83 -1.57 31.24
C MET A 446 8.95 -0.53 30.56
N GLU A 447 9.53 0.17 29.59
CA GLU A 447 8.85 1.16 28.76
C GLU A 447 7.70 0.52 27.97
N THR A 448 6.66 1.30 27.71
CA THR A 448 5.45 0.88 26.97
C THR A 448 5.13 1.81 25.82
N SER A 449 5.57 3.07 25.92
CA SER A 449 5.61 3.98 24.79
C SER A 449 6.65 5.09 24.98
N ASP A 450 7.07 5.67 23.87
CA ASP A 450 7.91 6.87 23.74
C ASP A 450 7.27 7.79 22.69
N GLU A 451 6.78 8.95 23.13
CA GLU A 451 6.22 10.01 22.28
C GLU A 451 7.26 11.12 22.11
N GLN A 452 7.74 11.37 20.90
CA GLN A 452 8.74 12.40 20.61
C GLN A 452 8.11 13.64 20.00
N PHE A 453 8.60 14.83 20.37
CA PHE A 453 8.06 16.13 19.98
C PHE A 453 9.09 17.04 19.32
N ASP A 454 8.65 17.86 18.37
CA ASP A 454 9.45 18.92 17.78
C ASP A 454 9.53 20.16 18.70
N ALA A 455 10.39 21.12 18.35
CA ALA A 455 10.52 22.39 19.09
C ALA A 455 9.27 23.29 19.06
N SER A 456 8.25 22.92 18.27
CA SER A 456 6.95 23.61 18.19
C SER A 456 5.90 22.95 19.09
N GLY A 457 6.20 21.78 19.67
CA GLY A 457 5.29 20.96 20.48
C GLY A 457 4.40 20.04 19.65
N HIS A 458 4.72 19.78 18.39
CA HIS A 458 4.06 18.74 17.59
C HIS A 458 4.73 17.40 17.83
N GLU A 459 3.93 16.37 18.08
CA GLU A 459 4.39 14.98 18.05
C GLU A 459 4.97 14.66 16.65
N ILE A 460 6.12 13.99 16.61
CA ILE A 460 6.83 13.60 15.39
C ILE A 460 7.00 12.09 15.26
N GLU A 461 6.99 11.37 16.38
CA GLU A 461 7.12 9.92 16.43
C GLU A 461 6.49 9.36 17.71
N LEU A 462 5.79 8.23 17.61
CA LEU A 462 5.29 7.46 18.75
C LEU A 462 5.72 5.99 18.58
N GLN A 463 6.57 5.52 19.48
CA GLN A 463 6.93 4.10 19.57
C GLN A 463 6.13 3.44 20.68
N THR A 464 5.67 2.20 20.47
CA THR A 464 5.02 1.40 21.52
C THR A 464 5.71 0.07 21.71
N TYR A 465 5.71 -0.44 22.95
CA TYR A 465 6.42 -1.65 23.36
C TYR A 465 5.53 -2.58 24.18
N ALA A 466 5.87 -3.88 24.22
CA ALA A 466 5.10 -4.87 24.95
C ALA A 466 5.13 -4.71 26.48
N GLY A 467 6.11 -3.96 27.03
CA GLY A 467 6.33 -3.74 28.45
C GLY A 467 6.76 -5.01 29.20
N THR A 468 7.50 -5.92 28.54
CA THR A 468 7.88 -7.23 29.10
C THR A 468 9.33 -7.31 29.57
N THR A 469 9.58 -7.94 30.72
CA THR A 469 10.94 -8.12 31.24
C THR A 469 11.82 -8.99 30.34
N GLY A 470 13.05 -8.56 30.07
CA GLY A 470 14.08 -9.31 29.35
C GLY A 470 14.20 -8.90 27.88
N PHE A 471 13.26 -9.34 27.05
CA PHE A 471 13.10 -8.86 25.67
C PHE A 471 11.80 -8.07 25.61
N ASP A 472 11.88 -6.82 25.20
CA ASP A 472 10.74 -5.92 25.09
C ASP A 472 10.60 -5.47 23.63
N PRO A 473 9.88 -6.24 22.81
CA PRO A 473 9.73 -5.92 21.39
C PRO A 473 8.91 -4.64 21.23
N GLN A 474 9.29 -3.85 20.24
CA GLN A 474 8.41 -2.84 19.66
C GLN A 474 7.15 -3.53 19.14
N THR A 475 6.00 -2.92 19.39
CA THR A 475 4.67 -3.37 18.97
C THR A 475 4.04 -2.44 17.94
N GLY A 476 4.49 -1.18 17.88
CA GLY A 476 4.01 -0.19 16.94
C GLY A 476 4.98 0.99 16.77
N LEU A 477 4.89 1.66 15.64
CA LEU A 477 5.61 2.89 15.30
C LEU A 477 4.67 3.82 14.54
N ILE A 478 4.42 5.02 15.03
CA ILE A 478 3.68 6.04 14.29
C ILE A 478 4.63 7.21 14.03
N THR A 479 4.63 7.76 12.81
CA THR A 479 5.38 8.96 12.48
C THR A 479 4.45 10.09 12.05
N TYR A 480 4.84 11.34 12.29
CA TYR A 480 4.04 12.52 11.98
C TYR A 480 4.83 13.57 11.19
N ASP A 481 4.16 14.33 10.32
CA ASP A 481 4.72 15.46 9.57
C ASP A 481 5.04 16.63 10.52
N PRO A 482 6.32 17.02 10.70
CA PRO A 482 6.69 18.09 11.64
C PRO A 482 6.09 19.46 11.32
N SER A 483 5.65 19.67 10.08
CA SER A 483 5.10 20.96 9.62
C SER A 483 3.63 21.17 9.97
N ASN A 484 2.87 20.08 10.16
CA ASN A 484 1.42 20.13 10.32
C ASN A 484 0.83 19.11 11.32
N GLY A 485 1.64 18.21 11.86
CA GLY A 485 1.28 17.19 12.85
C GLY A 485 0.43 16.03 12.32
N ALA A 486 0.24 15.91 11.00
CA ALA A 486 -0.52 14.80 10.43
C ALA A 486 0.30 13.51 10.51
N GLU A 487 -0.35 12.40 10.83
CA GLU A 487 0.24 11.06 10.73
C GLU A 487 0.73 10.82 9.29
N THR A 488 1.95 10.30 9.16
CA THR A 488 2.61 9.98 7.89
C THR A 488 2.81 8.49 7.70
N SER A 489 3.02 7.72 8.77
CA SER A 489 3.03 6.26 8.72
C SER A 489 2.67 5.61 10.06
N SER A 490 2.20 4.37 10.01
CA SER A 490 1.88 3.52 11.16
C SER A 490 2.35 2.08 10.92
N GLY A 491 3.46 1.69 11.53
CA GLY A 491 4.03 0.35 11.49
C GLY A 491 3.52 -0.54 12.63
N GLN A 492 3.22 -1.80 12.32
CA GLN A 492 2.76 -2.84 13.25
C GLN A 492 3.81 -3.95 13.38
N PHE A 493 4.05 -4.43 14.61
CA PHE A 493 5.10 -5.42 14.88
C PHE A 493 4.55 -6.63 15.64
N ASN A 494 5.10 -7.81 15.34
CA ASN A 494 4.77 -9.05 16.04
C ASN A 494 5.49 -9.17 17.40
N SER A 495 5.18 -10.22 18.16
CA SER A 495 5.79 -10.49 19.46
C SER A 495 7.29 -10.81 19.44
N SER A 496 7.90 -10.93 18.26
CA SER A 496 9.35 -11.07 18.07
C SER A 496 10.02 -9.75 17.66
N GLY A 497 9.26 -8.64 17.57
CA GLY A 497 9.73 -7.34 17.12
C GLY A 497 9.97 -7.26 15.61
N GLN A 498 9.36 -8.14 14.82
CA GLN A 498 9.40 -8.06 13.36
C GLN A 498 8.17 -7.31 12.87
N GLU A 499 8.35 -6.38 11.94
CA GLU A 499 7.28 -5.66 11.28
C GLU A 499 6.37 -6.63 10.51
N THR A 500 5.06 -6.39 10.60
CA THR A 500 4.00 -7.21 9.99
C THR A 500 3.07 -6.39 9.12
N GLY A 501 3.05 -5.08 9.26
CA GLY A 501 2.36 -4.18 8.35
C GLY A 501 2.80 -2.74 8.55
N GLU A 502 2.61 -1.91 7.54
CA GLU A 502 2.89 -0.47 7.53
C GLU A 502 1.79 0.23 6.74
N GLU A 503 1.09 1.17 7.38
CA GLU A 503 0.13 2.07 6.74
C GLU A 503 0.81 3.41 6.47
N LEU A 504 0.67 3.98 5.27
CA LEU A 504 1.19 5.31 4.91
C LEU A 504 0.03 6.29 4.73
N PHE A 505 0.24 7.54 5.13
CA PHE A 505 -0.79 8.57 5.16
C PHE A 505 -0.33 9.89 4.56
N VAL A 506 -1.27 10.62 3.96
CA VAL A 506 -1.07 12.01 3.50
C VAL A 506 -2.23 12.88 3.94
N GLY A 507 -1.96 14.12 4.37
CA GLY A 507 -3.01 15.11 4.60
C GLY A 507 -2.71 16.12 5.70
N THR A 508 -3.68 16.28 6.61
CA THR A 508 -3.63 17.19 7.76
C THR A 508 -4.10 16.47 9.02
N VAL A 509 -3.77 16.96 10.22
CA VAL A 509 -4.25 16.44 11.51
C VAL A 509 -5.75 16.11 11.61
N THR A 510 -6.60 16.81 10.86
CA THR A 510 -8.07 16.60 10.90
C THR A 510 -8.62 15.78 9.73
N ASN A 511 -7.81 15.54 8.71
CA ASN A 511 -8.23 14.94 7.45
C ASN A 511 -6.99 14.37 6.74
N ASN A 512 -6.45 13.29 7.29
CA ASN A 512 -5.53 12.39 6.61
C ASN A 512 -6.34 11.34 5.83
N TYR A 513 -5.69 10.77 4.81
CA TYR A 513 -6.17 9.58 4.13
C TYR A 513 -4.99 8.66 3.92
N GLU A 514 -5.28 7.36 3.99
CA GLU A 514 -4.34 6.29 3.70
C GLU A 514 -3.95 6.37 2.23
N THR A 515 -2.66 6.21 1.95
CA THR A 515 -2.11 6.15 0.59
C THR A 515 -1.60 4.77 0.25
N ASP A 516 -0.98 4.07 1.20
CA ASP A 516 -0.48 2.71 0.99
C ASP A 516 -0.68 1.87 2.27
N LEU A 517 -0.91 0.55 2.11
CA LEU A 517 -0.92 -0.45 3.17
C LEU A 517 -0.03 -1.62 2.74
N ILE A 518 1.13 -1.72 3.36
CA ILE A 518 2.11 -2.77 3.10
C ILE A 518 1.95 -3.85 4.17
N THR A 519 1.83 -5.11 3.77
CA THR A 519 1.74 -6.26 4.68
C THR A 519 2.97 -7.14 4.55
N TYR A 520 3.55 -7.56 5.68
CA TYR A 520 4.74 -8.40 5.74
C TYR A 520 4.45 -9.79 6.31
N SER A 521 5.14 -10.81 5.78
CA SER A 521 5.08 -12.18 6.28
C SER A 521 5.58 -12.26 7.73
N THR A 522 4.69 -12.71 8.62
CA THR A 522 5.00 -12.92 10.06
C THR A 522 6.16 -13.88 10.35
N SER A 523 6.61 -14.66 9.35
CA SER A 523 7.67 -15.66 9.50
C SER A 523 9.03 -15.21 8.93
N THR A 524 9.02 -14.41 7.87
CA THR A 524 10.24 -14.01 7.14
C THR A 524 10.52 -12.51 7.23
N GLY A 525 9.52 -11.68 7.54
CA GLY A 525 9.60 -10.22 7.49
C GLY A 525 9.68 -9.66 6.07
N MET A 526 9.42 -10.49 5.06
CA MET A 526 9.37 -10.04 3.66
C MET A 526 7.95 -9.63 3.31
N GLU A 527 7.83 -8.65 2.42
CA GLU A 527 6.55 -8.15 1.91
C GLU A 527 5.71 -9.27 1.29
N THR A 528 4.40 -9.19 1.50
CA THR A 528 3.38 -10.12 0.97
C THR A 528 2.31 -9.40 0.17
N SER A 529 2.04 -8.14 0.49
CA SER A 529 1.20 -7.27 -0.34
C SER A 529 1.51 -5.80 -0.10
N ASP A 530 1.20 -4.97 -1.10
CA ASP A 530 1.19 -3.50 -1.05
C ASP A 530 -0.11 -3.02 -1.69
N GLU A 531 -0.99 -2.39 -0.90
CA GLU A 531 -2.31 -1.89 -1.32
C GLU A 531 -2.26 -0.36 -1.41
N GLN A 532 -2.45 0.22 -2.59
CA GLN A 532 -2.44 1.68 -2.79
C GLN A 532 -3.86 2.26 -2.81
N PHE A 533 -4.01 3.48 -2.31
CA PHE A 533 -5.28 4.18 -2.17
C PHE A 533 -5.21 5.61 -2.71
N ASN A 534 -6.33 6.08 -3.28
CA ASN A 534 -6.47 7.47 -3.68
C ASN A 534 -7.05 8.35 -2.56
N SER A 535 -7.02 9.68 -2.77
CA SER A 535 -7.55 10.67 -1.81
C SER A 535 -9.03 10.55 -1.42
N SER A 536 -9.82 9.70 -2.09
CA SER A 536 -11.21 9.40 -1.71
C SER A 536 -11.33 8.12 -0.86
N GLY A 537 -10.22 7.44 -0.58
CA GLY A 537 -10.17 6.17 0.16
C GLY A 537 -10.54 4.94 -0.68
N TRP A 538 -10.48 5.03 -2.00
CA TRP A 538 -10.62 3.85 -2.87
C TRP A 538 -9.25 3.29 -3.18
N GLU A 539 -9.13 1.97 -3.10
CA GLU A 539 -7.99 1.20 -3.63
C GLU A 539 -7.77 1.58 -5.11
N THR A 540 -6.51 1.72 -5.50
CA THR A 540 -6.09 1.96 -6.90
C THR A 540 -5.38 0.77 -7.48
N ASP A 541 -4.60 0.06 -6.67
CA ASP A 541 -3.97 -1.18 -7.03
C ASP A 541 -3.52 -1.95 -5.78
N ILE A 542 -3.38 -3.27 -5.91
CA ILE A 542 -2.83 -4.15 -4.89
C ILE A 542 -1.81 -5.07 -5.56
N GLN A 543 -0.56 -5.03 -5.10
CA GLN A 543 0.50 -5.92 -5.53
C GLN A 543 0.69 -7.04 -4.50
N TYR A 544 0.94 -8.27 -4.95
CA TYR A 544 1.15 -9.44 -4.09
C TYR A 544 2.52 -10.07 -4.32
N TYR A 545 3.17 -10.44 -3.22
CA TYR A 545 4.53 -10.98 -3.21
C TYR A 545 4.57 -12.35 -2.50
N PRO A 546 5.55 -13.22 -2.82
CA PRO A 546 5.60 -14.57 -2.26
C PRO A 546 5.97 -14.62 -0.77
N GLY A 547 6.41 -13.51 -0.16
CA GLY A 547 6.75 -13.45 1.27
C GLY A 547 7.94 -14.32 1.67
N THR A 548 8.86 -14.62 0.74
CA THR A 548 10.03 -15.48 1.01
C THR A 548 11.35 -14.76 0.76
N VAL A 549 12.35 -15.07 1.59
CA VAL A 549 13.65 -14.39 1.55
C VAL A 549 14.34 -14.62 0.19
N GLY A 550 14.59 -13.53 -0.54
CA GLY A 550 15.28 -13.54 -1.84
C GLY A 550 14.36 -13.70 -3.06
N ALA A 551 13.04 -13.69 -2.87
CA ALA A 551 12.05 -13.61 -3.94
C ALA A 551 11.20 -12.36 -3.72
N ASP A 552 11.58 -11.29 -4.41
CA ASP A 552 11.01 -9.94 -4.30
C ASP A 552 10.35 -9.53 -5.62
N LEU A 553 9.67 -10.50 -6.24
CA LEU A 553 9.02 -10.33 -7.52
C LEU A 553 7.52 -10.50 -7.30
N GLU A 554 6.75 -9.63 -7.93
CA GLU A 554 5.29 -9.66 -7.94
C GLU A 554 4.81 -11.03 -8.44
N THR A 555 3.72 -11.51 -7.83
CA THR A 555 3.03 -12.76 -8.18
C THR A 555 1.63 -12.50 -8.71
N ASN A 556 1.03 -11.38 -8.28
CA ASN A 556 -0.27 -10.92 -8.71
C ASN A 556 -0.39 -9.40 -8.52
N GLN A 557 -1.05 -8.70 -9.42
CA GLN A 557 -1.37 -7.27 -9.28
C GLN A 557 -2.82 -7.02 -9.70
N VAL A 558 -3.64 -6.50 -8.80
CA VAL A 558 -5.03 -6.13 -9.08
C VAL A 558 -5.13 -4.62 -9.17
N ASN A 559 -5.68 -4.09 -10.25
CA ASN A 559 -5.87 -2.66 -10.47
C ASN A 559 -7.34 -2.27 -10.34
N TYR A 560 -7.60 -1.12 -9.72
CA TYR A 560 -8.94 -0.63 -9.42
C TYR A 560 -9.21 0.75 -10.02
N SER A 561 -10.49 1.01 -10.29
CA SER A 561 -10.96 2.27 -10.83
C SER A 561 -10.89 3.40 -9.80
N THR A 562 -10.09 4.41 -10.10
CA THR A 562 -10.01 5.66 -9.34
C THR A 562 -11.35 6.41 -9.19
N SER A 563 -12.37 6.07 -9.98
CA SER A 563 -13.67 6.77 -9.98
C SER A 563 -14.76 6.09 -9.15
N ASN A 564 -14.71 4.76 -9.02
CA ASN A 564 -15.77 3.97 -8.37
C ASN A 564 -15.26 2.75 -7.57
N GLY A 565 -13.95 2.49 -7.53
CA GLY A 565 -13.31 1.39 -6.79
C GLY A 565 -13.53 0.00 -7.37
N ALA A 566 -14.14 -0.14 -8.56
CA ALA A 566 -14.33 -1.45 -9.19
C ALA A 566 -13.00 -1.99 -9.74
N GLU A 567 -12.80 -3.31 -9.73
CA GLU A 567 -11.67 -3.97 -10.38
C GLU A 567 -11.67 -3.62 -11.87
N ILE A 568 -10.50 -3.31 -12.41
CA ILE A 568 -10.27 -2.99 -13.83
C ILE A 568 -9.39 -4.05 -14.47
N SER A 569 -8.34 -4.50 -13.78
CA SER A 569 -7.52 -5.59 -14.31
C SER A 569 -6.84 -6.40 -13.20
N ASN A 570 -6.47 -7.63 -13.51
CA ASN A 570 -5.72 -8.52 -12.63
C ASN A 570 -4.60 -9.21 -13.41
N TRP A 571 -3.35 -8.91 -13.07
CA TRP A 571 -2.15 -9.38 -13.74
C TRP A 571 -1.46 -10.45 -12.90
N GLN A 572 -1.25 -11.64 -13.45
CA GLN A 572 -0.59 -12.75 -12.77
C GLN A 572 0.81 -12.96 -13.31
N TYR A 573 1.75 -13.31 -12.41
CA TYR A 573 3.15 -13.50 -12.75
C TYR A 573 3.67 -14.85 -12.28
N ASN A 574 4.62 -15.40 -13.02
CA ASN A 574 5.33 -16.61 -12.61
C ASN A 574 6.40 -16.32 -11.54
N ALA A 575 7.03 -17.35 -11.00
CA ALA A 575 8.07 -17.23 -9.97
C ALA A 575 9.35 -16.48 -10.41
N ALA A 576 9.50 -16.16 -11.70
CA ALA A 576 10.57 -15.35 -12.26
C ALA A 576 10.13 -13.90 -12.55
N GLY A 577 8.92 -13.50 -12.16
CA GLY A 577 8.37 -12.15 -12.35
C GLY A 577 7.98 -11.85 -13.80
N GLN A 578 7.61 -12.88 -14.56
CA GLN A 578 7.15 -12.73 -15.94
C GLN A 578 5.63 -12.92 -15.98
N GLU A 579 4.94 -12.05 -16.71
CA GLU A 579 3.49 -12.07 -16.87
C GLU A 579 3.06 -13.41 -17.49
N THR A 580 1.98 -13.98 -16.96
CA THR A 580 1.39 -15.23 -17.46
C THR A 580 -0.03 -15.04 -17.94
N ASP A 581 -0.77 -14.12 -17.31
CA ASP A 581 -2.20 -13.93 -17.47
C ASP A 581 -2.57 -12.50 -17.09
N GLU A 582 -3.43 -11.86 -17.86
CA GLU A 582 -4.03 -10.55 -17.58
C GLU A 582 -5.54 -10.64 -17.82
N GLN A 583 -6.33 -10.35 -16.80
CA GLN A 583 -7.79 -10.31 -16.89
C GLN A 583 -8.25 -8.86 -16.82
N ASP A 584 -9.10 -8.42 -17.74
CA ASP A 584 -9.70 -7.09 -17.76
C ASP A 584 -11.17 -7.13 -17.32
N PHE A 585 -11.59 -6.19 -16.47
CA PHE A 585 -12.92 -6.12 -15.90
C PHE A 585 -13.62 -4.78 -16.21
N VAL A 586 -14.95 -4.84 -16.33
CA VAL A 586 -15.81 -3.65 -16.43
C VAL A 586 -17.00 -3.79 -15.49
N GLY A 587 -17.37 -2.70 -14.81
CA GLY A 587 -18.60 -2.64 -14.04
C GLY A 587 -18.53 -1.79 -12.79
N THR A 588 -19.03 -2.35 -11.69
CA THR A 588 -19.09 -1.72 -10.37
C THR A 588 -18.55 -2.68 -9.31
N THR A 589 -18.21 -2.18 -8.11
CA THR A 589 -17.70 -3.00 -6.98
C THR A 589 -18.58 -4.15 -6.52
N THR A 590 -19.82 -4.26 -7.01
CA THR A 590 -20.76 -5.33 -6.65
C THR A 590 -21.25 -6.15 -7.84
N ASP A 591 -20.90 -5.73 -9.04
CA ASP A 591 -21.40 -6.25 -10.31
C ASP A 591 -20.40 -5.84 -11.41
N ASP A 592 -19.22 -6.44 -11.34
CA ASP A 592 -18.21 -6.43 -12.39
C ASP A 592 -18.23 -7.77 -13.13
N TYR A 593 -17.71 -7.75 -14.34
CA TYR A 593 -17.54 -8.93 -15.17
C TYR A 593 -16.27 -8.78 -15.99
N GLU A 594 -15.64 -9.92 -16.22
CA GLU A 594 -14.47 -10.05 -17.08
C GLU A 594 -14.86 -9.74 -18.53
N THR A 595 -13.98 -9.04 -19.23
CA THR A 595 -14.16 -8.61 -20.63
C THR A 595 -13.09 -9.17 -21.54
N ASN A 596 -11.85 -9.27 -21.05
CA ASN A 596 -10.74 -9.91 -21.76
C ASN A 596 -9.92 -10.78 -20.78
N GLN A 597 -9.32 -11.84 -21.30
CA GLN A 597 -8.28 -12.62 -20.65
C GLN A 597 -7.12 -12.83 -21.63
N ILE A 598 -5.97 -12.24 -21.36
CA ILE A 598 -4.78 -12.30 -22.20
C ILE A 598 -3.76 -13.24 -21.55
N ASN A 599 -3.40 -14.31 -22.25
CA ASN A 599 -2.40 -15.27 -21.79
C ASN A 599 -1.04 -14.96 -22.43
N TYR A 600 0.03 -15.00 -21.65
CA TYR A 600 1.38 -14.65 -22.10
C TYR A 600 2.35 -15.84 -22.09
N ASN A 601 3.26 -15.84 -23.05
CA ASN A 601 4.34 -16.80 -23.13
C ASN A 601 5.50 -16.39 -22.22
N VAL A 602 5.71 -17.17 -21.17
CA VAL A 602 6.78 -16.96 -20.18
C VAL A 602 8.19 -16.92 -20.75
N LEU A 603 8.45 -17.40 -21.97
CA LEU A 603 9.80 -17.37 -22.54
C LEU A 603 10.14 -16.03 -23.21
N ASN A 604 9.14 -15.30 -23.72
CA ASN A 604 9.33 -14.10 -24.54
C ASN A 604 8.37 -12.94 -24.24
N ASN A 605 7.45 -13.07 -23.27
CA ASN A 605 6.46 -12.05 -22.85
C ASN A 605 5.55 -11.58 -23.98
N MET A 606 5.27 -12.50 -24.90
CA MET A 606 4.46 -12.34 -26.09
C MET A 606 3.07 -12.95 -25.84
N GLU A 607 2.02 -12.39 -26.45
CA GLU A 607 0.64 -12.89 -26.28
C GLU A 607 0.51 -14.28 -26.91
N ILE A 608 -0.18 -15.19 -26.24
CA ILE A 608 -0.51 -16.54 -26.74
C ILE A 608 -1.97 -16.58 -27.15
N SER A 609 -2.85 -16.03 -26.32
CA SER A 609 -4.27 -15.94 -26.63
C SER A 609 -4.91 -14.75 -25.94
N ASN A 610 -6.00 -14.26 -26.51
CA ASN A 610 -6.87 -13.24 -25.93
C ASN A 610 -8.32 -13.69 -26.02
N TRP A 611 -8.95 -13.97 -24.88
CA TRP A 611 -10.33 -14.42 -24.79
C TRP A 611 -11.24 -13.27 -24.39
N GLN A 612 -12.31 -13.02 -25.13
CA GLN A 612 -13.26 -11.95 -24.86
C GLN A 612 -14.58 -12.48 -24.33
N PHE A 613 -15.16 -11.78 -23.36
CA PHE A 613 -16.39 -12.20 -22.69
C PHE A 613 -17.46 -11.11 -22.72
N ASN A 614 -18.72 -11.54 -22.73
CA ASN A 614 -19.85 -10.63 -22.52
C ASN A 614 -20.22 -10.50 -21.03
N ALA A 615 -21.13 -9.57 -20.72
CA ALA A 615 -21.61 -9.30 -19.37
C ALA A 615 -22.29 -10.48 -18.63
N ALA A 616 -22.52 -11.61 -19.29
CA ALA A 616 -23.01 -12.84 -18.66
C ALA A 616 -21.89 -13.86 -18.37
N GLY A 617 -20.61 -13.49 -18.59
CA GLY A 617 -19.45 -14.36 -18.40
C GLY A 617 -19.33 -15.46 -19.46
N LYS A 618 -19.85 -15.23 -20.67
CA LYS A 618 -19.70 -16.16 -21.78
C LYS A 618 -18.72 -15.60 -22.80
N GLU A 619 -17.83 -16.46 -23.29
CA GLU A 619 -16.92 -16.21 -24.39
C GLU A 619 -17.68 -15.72 -25.63
N THR A 620 -17.09 -14.74 -26.32
CA THR A 620 -17.61 -14.15 -27.55
C THR A 620 -16.59 -14.13 -28.69
N ASP A 621 -15.31 -14.04 -28.36
CA ASP A 621 -14.19 -14.05 -29.31
C ASP A 621 -12.98 -14.69 -28.62
N GLU A 622 -12.14 -15.38 -29.37
CA GLU A 622 -10.83 -15.89 -28.94
C GLU A 622 -9.84 -15.67 -30.07
N GLN A 623 -8.75 -14.99 -29.77
CA GLN A 623 -7.65 -14.78 -30.71
C GLN A 623 -6.47 -15.61 -30.24
N ASP A 624 -5.94 -16.46 -31.10
CA ASP A 624 -4.71 -17.21 -30.85
C ASP A 624 -3.53 -16.56 -31.58
N PHE A 625 -2.38 -16.53 -30.93
CA PHE A 625 -1.15 -15.98 -31.47
C PHE A 625 -0.03 -17.01 -31.46
N THR A 626 0.80 -16.98 -32.50
CA THR A 626 2.04 -17.75 -32.55
C THR A 626 3.16 -16.87 -33.07
N GLY A 627 4.35 -16.97 -32.48
CA GLY A 627 5.41 -16.02 -32.81
C GLY A 627 6.80 -16.40 -32.32
N THR A 628 7.75 -15.54 -32.66
CA THR A 628 9.12 -15.56 -32.14
C THR A 628 9.30 -14.38 -31.20
N THR A 629 10.45 -14.25 -30.54
CA THR A 629 10.77 -13.12 -29.64
C THR A 629 10.66 -11.72 -30.27
N THR A 630 10.43 -11.61 -31.58
CA THR A 630 10.43 -10.34 -32.31
C THR A 630 9.10 -9.97 -32.95
N ASN A 631 8.19 -10.92 -33.18
CA ASN A 631 6.90 -10.72 -33.82
C ASN A 631 5.96 -11.84 -33.37
N ASP A 632 4.77 -11.46 -32.92
CA ASP A 632 3.59 -12.32 -32.88
C ASP A 632 2.71 -12.02 -34.08
N TYR A 633 2.09 -13.05 -34.60
CA TYR A 633 1.02 -12.93 -35.56
C TYR A 633 -0.14 -13.78 -35.06
N GLU A 634 -1.34 -13.27 -35.28
CA GLU A 634 -2.58 -14.00 -35.08
C GLU A 634 -2.55 -15.25 -35.98
N THR A 635 -2.95 -16.39 -35.42
CA THR A 635 -3.10 -17.66 -36.13
C THR A 635 -4.56 -18.04 -36.29
N ASN A 636 -5.39 -17.77 -35.28
CA ASN A 636 -6.82 -18.05 -35.31
C ASN A 636 -7.61 -16.89 -34.71
N GLN A 637 -8.81 -16.65 -35.24
CA GLN A 637 -9.85 -15.83 -34.61
C GLN A 637 -11.17 -16.60 -34.55
N ILE A 638 -11.53 -17.05 -33.36
CA ILE A 638 -12.68 -17.90 -33.08
C ILE A 638 -13.80 -17.05 -32.49
N ASN A 639 -14.94 -16.99 -33.16
CA ASN A 639 -16.12 -16.25 -32.70
C ASN A 639 -17.15 -17.20 -32.08
N TYR A 640 -17.71 -16.80 -30.93
CA TYR A 640 -18.68 -17.61 -30.19
C TYR A 640 -20.08 -16.97 -30.15
N SER A 641 -21.10 -17.82 -30.16
CA SER A 641 -22.49 -17.41 -30.06
C SER A 641 -22.86 -16.92 -28.68
N THR A 642 -23.27 -15.65 -28.57
CA THR A 642 -23.75 -15.07 -27.30
C THR A 642 -24.98 -15.79 -26.74
N LEU A 643 -25.72 -16.55 -27.56
CA LEU A 643 -26.92 -17.28 -27.14
C LEU A 643 -26.58 -18.57 -26.39
N ASN A 644 -25.68 -19.39 -26.94
CA ASN A 644 -25.42 -20.75 -26.46
C ASN A 644 -23.93 -21.07 -26.18
N GLY A 645 -23.00 -20.17 -26.49
CA GLY A 645 -21.55 -20.30 -26.21
C GLY A 645 -20.85 -21.31 -27.11
N MET A 646 -21.39 -21.60 -28.28
CA MET A 646 -20.76 -22.48 -29.27
C MET A 646 -20.05 -21.66 -30.33
N GLU A 647 -19.11 -22.28 -31.02
CA GLU A 647 -18.35 -21.67 -32.10
C GLU A 647 -19.30 -21.30 -33.25
N ILE A 648 -19.08 -20.14 -33.87
CA ILE A 648 -19.80 -19.67 -35.06
C ILE A 648 -18.84 -19.64 -36.24
N SER A 649 -17.61 -19.19 -36.03
CA SER A 649 -16.60 -19.15 -37.08
C SER A 649 -15.19 -19.15 -36.52
N ASN A 650 -14.25 -19.73 -37.27
CA ASN A 650 -12.82 -19.66 -37.02
C ASN A 650 -12.11 -19.13 -38.27
N TRP A 651 -11.43 -18.00 -38.14
CA TRP A 651 -10.59 -17.43 -39.19
C TRP A 651 -9.14 -17.83 -38.96
N GLU A 652 -8.53 -18.49 -39.92
CA GLU A 652 -7.13 -18.91 -39.85
C GLU A 652 -6.23 -17.94 -40.62
N TYR A 653 -5.04 -17.67 -40.07
CA TYR A 653 -4.07 -16.74 -40.64
C TYR A 653 -2.66 -17.34 -40.75
N ASN A 654 -1.91 -16.91 -41.74
CA ASN A 654 -0.50 -17.27 -41.90
C ASN A 654 0.43 -16.37 -41.04
N SER A 655 1.73 -16.69 -41.06
CA SER A 655 2.75 -15.93 -40.32
C SER A 655 2.96 -14.45 -40.71
N ALA A 656 2.29 -14.00 -41.78
CA ALA A 656 2.29 -12.61 -42.23
C ALA A 656 0.98 -11.89 -41.88
N GLY A 657 0.06 -12.52 -41.14
CA GLY A 657 -1.25 -11.99 -40.79
C GLY A 657 -2.22 -11.95 -41.97
N GLN A 658 -2.08 -12.87 -42.92
CA GLN A 658 -2.95 -12.97 -44.09
C GLN A 658 -3.89 -14.17 -43.93
N GLU A 659 -5.17 -13.97 -44.23
CA GLU A 659 -6.22 -15.00 -44.15
C GLU A 659 -5.87 -16.20 -45.03
N THR A 660 -5.94 -17.40 -44.46
CA THR A 660 -5.74 -18.68 -45.15
C THR A 660 -7.04 -19.45 -45.29
N ALA A 661 -7.90 -19.41 -44.27
CA ALA A 661 -9.19 -20.09 -44.28
C ALA A 661 -10.20 -19.40 -43.34
N GLU A 662 -11.48 -19.63 -43.61
CA GLU A 662 -12.60 -19.33 -42.72
C GLU A 662 -13.47 -20.57 -42.60
N GLN A 663 -13.65 -21.06 -41.38
CA GLN A 663 -14.55 -22.15 -41.05
C GLN A 663 -15.80 -21.56 -40.41
N VAL A 664 -16.99 -22.02 -40.82
CA VAL A 664 -18.27 -21.56 -40.28
C VAL A 664 -19.02 -22.75 -39.69
N PHE A 665 -19.51 -22.59 -38.47
CA PHE A 665 -20.16 -23.62 -37.69
C PHE A 665 -21.65 -23.30 -37.47
N ILE A 666 -22.50 -24.33 -37.52
CA ILE A 666 -23.92 -24.20 -37.15
C ILE A 666 -24.30 -25.40 -36.27
N GLY A 667 -24.30 -25.17 -34.96
CA GLY A 667 -24.63 -26.20 -33.97
C GLY A 667 -25.93 -25.98 -33.18
N THR A 668 -26.31 -27.00 -32.42
CA THR A 668 -27.15 -26.89 -31.23
C THR A 668 -26.39 -27.48 -30.05
N THR A 669 -26.71 -27.08 -28.81
CA THR A 669 -25.94 -27.46 -27.62
C THR A 669 -25.58 -28.95 -27.58
N GLY A 670 -24.29 -29.26 -27.78
CA GLY A 670 -23.74 -30.62 -27.75
C GLY A 670 -23.28 -31.18 -29.11
N ASN A 671 -23.50 -30.47 -30.21
CA ASN A 671 -22.96 -30.79 -31.55
C ASN A 671 -22.62 -29.48 -32.26
N ASP A 672 -21.34 -29.26 -32.52
CA ASP A 672 -20.86 -28.22 -33.43
C ASP A 672 -20.30 -28.90 -34.67
N TYR A 673 -20.94 -28.66 -35.82
CA TYR A 673 -20.49 -29.18 -37.09
C TYR A 673 -20.12 -28.00 -37.96
N GLU A 674 -18.95 -28.10 -38.57
CA GLU A 674 -18.58 -27.25 -39.69
C GLU A 674 -19.66 -27.37 -40.77
N THR A 675 -20.03 -26.23 -41.33
CA THR A 675 -21.07 -26.10 -42.36
C THR A 675 -20.52 -25.50 -43.63
N ASN A 676 -19.44 -24.75 -43.53
CA ASN A 676 -18.80 -24.07 -44.65
C ASN A 676 -17.31 -23.90 -44.33
N GLN A 677 -16.42 -24.21 -45.28
CA GLN A 677 -14.99 -23.94 -45.19
C GLN A 677 -14.53 -23.20 -46.45
N ILE A 678 -14.13 -21.95 -46.29
CA ILE A 678 -13.61 -21.11 -47.38
C ILE A 678 -12.10 -21.05 -47.25
N ASN A 679 -11.37 -21.35 -48.32
CA ASN A 679 -9.91 -21.22 -48.36
C ASN A 679 -9.52 -20.02 -49.24
N TYR A 680 -8.49 -19.28 -48.84
CA TYR A 680 -8.07 -18.05 -49.49
C TYR A 680 -6.64 -18.15 -50.04
N ASN A 681 -6.41 -17.47 -51.16
CA ASN A 681 -5.07 -17.26 -51.69
C ASN A 681 -4.37 -16.13 -50.92
N VAL A 682 -3.37 -16.50 -50.12
CA VAL A 682 -2.57 -15.56 -49.30
C VAL A 682 -1.94 -14.40 -50.07
N SER A 683 -1.76 -14.50 -51.38
CA SER A 683 -1.14 -13.43 -52.18
C SER A 683 -2.11 -12.30 -52.55
N ASN A 684 -3.41 -12.58 -52.62
CA ASN A 684 -4.41 -11.64 -53.13
C ASN A 684 -5.76 -11.64 -52.39
N ASN A 685 -5.93 -12.48 -51.36
CA ASN A 685 -7.13 -12.59 -50.53
C ASN A 685 -8.41 -12.99 -51.29
N MET A 686 -8.26 -13.66 -52.44
CA MET A 686 -9.36 -14.21 -53.23
C MET A 686 -9.64 -15.65 -52.80
N GLU A 687 -10.88 -16.11 -52.94
CA GLU A 687 -11.25 -17.49 -52.61
C GLU A 687 -10.56 -18.45 -53.58
N THR A 688 -10.14 -19.62 -53.09
CA THR A 688 -9.59 -20.70 -53.92
C THR A 688 -10.48 -21.92 -53.90
N SER A 689 -11.20 -22.12 -52.79
CA SER A 689 -12.21 -23.17 -52.69
C SER A 689 -13.22 -22.86 -51.60
N ASN A 690 -14.44 -23.35 -51.76
CA ASN A 690 -15.46 -23.35 -50.72
C ASN A 690 -16.07 -24.75 -50.56
N ILE A 691 -16.03 -25.32 -49.35
CA ILE A 691 -16.54 -26.66 -49.05
C ILE A 691 -17.78 -26.52 -48.16
N LEU A 692 -18.91 -27.05 -48.61
CA LEU A 692 -20.16 -27.06 -47.84
C LEU A 692 -20.39 -28.42 -47.20
N PHE A 693 -20.91 -28.41 -45.98
CA PHE A 693 -21.21 -29.61 -45.21
C PHE A 693 -22.68 -29.66 -44.78
N ASN A 694 -23.21 -30.88 -44.62
CA ASN A 694 -24.53 -31.11 -44.06
C ASN A 694 -24.55 -30.94 -42.53
N SER A 695 -25.75 -31.01 -41.93
CA SER A 695 -25.95 -30.89 -40.47
C SER A 695 -25.39 -32.04 -39.62
N SER A 696 -24.65 -32.97 -40.23
CA SER A 696 -23.90 -34.04 -39.58
C SER A 696 -22.38 -33.92 -39.81
N GLY A 697 -21.90 -32.81 -40.38
CA GLY A 697 -20.49 -32.54 -40.65
C GLY A 697 -19.90 -33.35 -41.81
N GLN A 698 -20.73 -33.73 -42.79
CA GLN A 698 -20.28 -34.46 -43.99
C GLN A 698 -20.34 -33.55 -45.20
N GLU A 699 -19.29 -33.56 -46.03
CA GLU A 699 -19.20 -32.79 -47.27
C GLU A 699 -20.38 -33.07 -48.21
N THR A 700 -20.97 -32.01 -48.76
CA THR A 700 -22.07 -32.07 -49.73
C THR A 700 -21.73 -31.44 -51.06
N GLU A 701 -20.81 -30.47 -51.07
CA GLU A 701 -20.49 -29.67 -52.24
C GLU A 701 -19.10 -29.05 -52.05
N GLN A 702 -18.30 -29.02 -53.12
CA GLN A 702 -16.98 -28.38 -53.13
C GLN A 702 -16.84 -27.55 -54.40
N LEU A 703 -16.69 -26.24 -54.21
CA LEU A 703 -16.42 -25.30 -55.28
C LEU A 703 -14.94 -24.96 -55.30
N PHE A 704 -14.36 -24.86 -56.50
CA PHE A 704 -13.01 -24.37 -56.73
C PHE A 704 -13.07 -23.08 -57.54
N TYR A 705 -12.15 -22.16 -57.25
CA TYR A 705 -12.04 -20.88 -57.94
C TYR A 705 -10.63 -20.65 -58.46
N ALA A 706 -10.52 -19.86 -59.54
CA ALA A 706 -9.22 -19.53 -60.14
C ALA A 706 -8.33 -18.65 -59.25
N GLY A 707 -8.88 -17.98 -58.23
CA GLY A 707 -8.13 -17.21 -57.24
C GLY A 707 -7.27 -16.09 -57.85
N THR A 708 -7.77 -15.37 -58.86
CA THR A 708 -7.04 -14.29 -59.55
C THR A 708 -7.51 -12.90 -59.13
N THR A 709 -6.65 -11.89 -59.23
CA THR A 709 -6.96 -10.50 -58.82
C THR A 709 -8.05 -9.82 -59.64
N THR A 710 -8.43 -10.39 -60.79
CA THR A 710 -9.30 -9.73 -61.77
C THR A 710 -10.68 -10.36 -61.91
N ASN A 711 -10.83 -11.65 -61.65
CA ASN A 711 -12.11 -12.36 -61.62
C ASN A 711 -11.98 -13.61 -60.74
N ASP A 712 -12.98 -13.84 -59.90
CA ASP A 712 -13.17 -15.08 -59.13
C ASP A 712 -14.35 -15.83 -59.75
N TYR A 713 -14.07 -16.59 -60.79
CA TYR A 713 -15.06 -17.49 -61.38
C TYR A 713 -14.80 -18.90 -60.85
N GLU A 714 -15.89 -19.63 -60.65
CA GLU A 714 -15.87 -21.06 -60.37
C GLU A 714 -15.16 -21.77 -61.53
N THR A 715 -14.21 -22.64 -61.22
CA THR A 715 -13.51 -23.50 -62.19
C THR A 715 -14.04 -24.91 -62.14
N GLU A 716 -14.50 -25.35 -60.96
CA GLU A 716 -15.10 -26.67 -60.75
C GLU A 716 -16.12 -26.59 -59.60
N ASP A 717 -17.23 -27.31 -59.75
CA ASP A 717 -18.24 -27.53 -58.71
C ASP A 717 -18.53 -29.03 -58.62
N ALA A 718 -18.24 -29.65 -57.48
CA ALA A 718 -18.41 -31.07 -57.23
C ALA A 718 -19.46 -31.33 -56.15
N LEU A 719 -20.53 -32.04 -56.50
CA LEU A 719 -21.61 -32.43 -55.59
C LEU A 719 -21.37 -33.82 -55.02
N PHE A 720 -21.40 -33.95 -53.69
CA PHE A 720 -21.05 -35.18 -52.98
C PHE A 720 -22.28 -35.92 -52.44
N ASN A 721 -22.19 -37.25 -52.45
CA ASN A 721 -23.11 -38.08 -51.67
C ASN A 721 -22.52 -38.33 -50.27
N PRO A 722 -23.11 -37.76 -49.20
CA PRO A 722 -22.57 -37.86 -47.84
C PRO A 722 -22.48 -39.29 -47.30
N GLU A 723 -23.27 -40.23 -47.83
CA GLU A 723 -23.25 -41.63 -47.40
C GLU A 723 -22.16 -42.46 -48.09
N ALA A 724 -21.61 -41.98 -49.21
CA ALA A 724 -20.72 -42.74 -50.09
C ALA A 724 -19.31 -42.15 -50.23
N ASN A 725 -19.07 -40.90 -49.81
CA ASN A 725 -17.79 -40.18 -49.96
C ASN A 725 -17.27 -40.11 -51.41
N TYR A 726 -18.18 -40.05 -52.38
CA TYR A 726 -17.85 -39.80 -53.78
C TYR A 726 -18.67 -38.61 -54.27
N SER A 727 -18.08 -37.82 -55.17
CA SER A 727 -18.85 -36.93 -56.02
C SER A 727 -19.79 -37.76 -56.88
N TYR A 728 -21.03 -37.30 -57.04
CA TYR A 728 -21.98 -37.89 -57.98
C TYR A 728 -22.20 -37.03 -59.22
N GLU A 729 -21.72 -35.79 -59.19
CA GLU A 729 -21.83 -34.83 -60.28
C GLU A 729 -20.68 -33.81 -60.14
N ILE A 730 -19.97 -33.54 -61.23
CA ILE A 730 -18.87 -32.56 -61.28
C ILE A 730 -19.07 -31.68 -62.51
N TYR A 731 -19.10 -30.36 -62.31
CA TYR A 731 -19.14 -29.36 -63.37
C TYR A 731 -17.77 -28.70 -63.50
N ARG A 732 -17.30 -28.46 -64.73
CA ARG A 732 -16.05 -27.73 -65.00
C ARG A 732 -16.30 -26.52 -65.88
N PHE A 733 -15.67 -25.41 -65.55
CA PHE A 733 -15.87 -24.12 -66.20
C PHE A 733 -14.58 -23.55 -66.76
N ASN A 734 -14.69 -22.77 -67.83
CA ASN A 734 -13.55 -22.05 -68.40
C ASN A 734 -13.26 -20.73 -67.66
N SER A 735 -12.25 -20.00 -68.15
CA SER A 735 -11.83 -18.72 -67.58
C SER A 735 -12.84 -17.56 -67.69
N GLY A 736 -13.99 -17.79 -68.32
CA GLY A 736 -15.10 -16.87 -68.44
C GLY A 736 -16.34 -17.27 -67.63
N GLY A 737 -16.26 -18.35 -66.85
CA GLY A 737 -17.39 -18.91 -66.08
C GLY A 737 -18.42 -19.65 -66.93
N ALA A 738 -18.08 -20.04 -68.17
CA ALA A 738 -18.95 -20.87 -69.00
C ALA A 738 -18.61 -22.35 -68.78
N GLU A 739 -19.64 -23.18 -68.63
CA GLU A 739 -19.53 -24.63 -68.48
C GLU A 739 -18.87 -25.25 -69.71
N THR A 740 -17.94 -26.16 -69.46
CA THR A 740 -17.16 -26.86 -70.49
C THR A 740 -17.33 -28.37 -70.40
N GLN A 741 -17.65 -28.89 -69.21
CA GLN A 741 -17.83 -30.31 -68.98
C GLN A 741 -18.74 -30.57 -67.78
N GLN A 742 -19.52 -31.64 -67.85
CA GLN A 742 -20.32 -32.19 -66.76
C GLN A 742 -20.12 -33.70 -66.68
N ASP A 743 -19.59 -34.20 -65.57
CA ASP A 743 -19.38 -35.63 -65.33
C ASP A 743 -20.42 -36.13 -64.30
N LEU A 744 -21.17 -37.19 -64.63
CA LEU A 744 -22.10 -37.84 -63.72
C LEU A 744 -21.54 -39.19 -63.26
N TYR A 745 -21.72 -39.47 -61.97
CA TYR A 745 -21.27 -40.71 -61.35
C TYR A 745 -22.40 -41.44 -60.65
N ASN A 746 -22.29 -42.77 -60.64
CA ASN A 746 -23.18 -43.61 -59.86
C ASN A 746 -23.00 -43.36 -58.35
N GLN A 747 -24.04 -42.83 -57.71
CA GLN A 747 -24.07 -42.48 -56.28
C GLN A 747 -23.72 -43.62 -55.31
N THR A 748 -23.75 -44.89 -55.74
CA THR A 748 -23.40 -46.04 -54.89
C THR A 748 -22.00 -46.58 -55.17
N THR A 749 -21.53 -46.54 -56.40
CA THR A 749 -20.25 -47.15 -56.80
C THR A 749 -19.12 -46.15 -57.04
N GLY A 750 -19.41 -44.85 -57.16
CA GLY A 750 -18.43 -43.81 -57.48
C GLY A 750 -17.81 -43.98 -58.87
N ARG A 751 -18.50 -44.68 -59.77
CA ARG A 751 -18.06 -44.90 -61.15
C ARG A 751 -18.81 -43.96 -62.06
N GLU A 752 -18.09 -43.36 -62.99
CA GLU A 752 -18.63 -42.51 -64.04
C GLU A 752 -19.71 -43.26 -64.82
N THR A 753 -20.78 -42.54 -65.14
CA THR A 753 -21.92 -43.02 -65.93
C THR A 753 -22.12 -42.20 -67.18
N ASP A 754 -21.65 -40.96 -67.18
CA ASP A 754 -21.86 -39.98 -68.24
C ASP A 754 -20.79 -38.89 -68.14
N ALA A 755 -20.26 -38.43 -69.26
CA ALA A 755 -19.42 -37.24 -69.35
C ALA A 755 -19.84 -36.42 -70.58
N MET A 756 -20.41 -35.24 -70.34
CA MET A 756 -20.85 -34.32 -71.39
C MET A 756 -19.85 -33.18 -71.54
N TYR A 757 -19.54 -32.81 -72.77
CA TYR A 757 -18.67 -31.69 -73.12
C TYR A 757 -19.45 -30.60 -73.84
N PHE A 758 -19.20 -29.34 -73.51
CA PHE A 758 -19.98 -28.21 -74.01
C PHE A 758 -19.14 -27.19 -74.77
N ASN A 759 -19.73 -26.61 -75.80
CA ASN A 759 -19.15 -25.43 -76.45
C ASN A 759 -19.38 -24.19 -75.58
N PRO A 760 -18.32 -23.53 -75.07
CA PRO A 760 -18.46 -22.43 -74.12
C PRO A 760 -19.07 -21.15 -74.71
N THR A 761 -19.25 -21.08 -76.04
CA THR A 761 -19.90 -19.94 -76.71
C THR A 761 -21.39 -20.18 -76.94
N THR A 762 -21.81 -21.43 -77.19
CA THR A 762 -23.20 -21.76 -77.52
C THR A 762 -23.95 -22.46 -76.39
N GLU A 763 -23.25 -22.97 -75.36
CA GLU A 763 -23.81 -23.78 -74.25
C GLU A 763 -24.53 -25.05 -74.77
N LEU A 764 -24.13 -25.54 -75.94
CA LEU A 764 -24.62 -26.78 -76.53
C LEU A 764 -23.55 -27.85 -76.42
N GLU A 765 -23.98 -29.09 -76.23
CA GLU A 765 -23.13 -30.27 -76.22
C GLU A 765 -22.31 -30.36 -77.50
N THR A 766 -21.07 -30.78 -77.38
CA THR A 766 -20.17 -31.14 -78.48
C THR A 766 -19.88 -32.63 -78.51
N GLU A 767 -19.90 -33.27 -77.35
CA GLU A 767 -19.62 -34.69 -77.17
C GLU A 767 -20.30 -35.20 -75.88
N GLU A 768 -20.86 -36.41 -75.89
CA GLU A 768 -21.43 -37.11 -74.73
C GLU A 768 -20.87 -38.54 -74.70
N ASP A 769 -20.17 -38.88 -73.61
CA ASP A 769 -19.60 -40.20 -73.36
C ASP A 769 -20.44 -40.94 -72.31
N ILE A 770 -21.11 -42.01 -72.71
CA ILE A 770 -21.98 -42.80 -71.83
C ILE A 770 -21.23 -44.04 -71.35
N PHE A 771 -21.18 -44.27 -70.04
CA PHE A 771 -20.45 -45.37 -69.41
C PHE A 771 -21.40 -46.37 -68.75
N ASN A 772 -21.11 -47.67 -68.91
CA ASN A 772 -21.75 -48.69 -68.07
C ASN A 772 -20.87 -49.05 -66.88
N PRO A 773 -21.25 -48.62 -65.66
CA PRO A 773 -20.40 -48.76 -64.48
C PRO A 773 -20.17 -50.23 -64.08
N SER A 774 -20.92 -51.18 -64.65
CA SER A 774 -20.79 -52.62 -64.38
C SER A 774 -19.93 -53.39 -65.41
N ALA A 775 -19.59 -52.80 -66.55
CA ALA A 775 -19.07 -53.54 -67.71
C ALA A 775 -17.56 -53.35 -67.96
N GLY A 776 -17.00 -52.19 -67.66
CA GLY A 776 -15.57 -51.91 -67.79
C GLY A 776 -15.26 -50.43 -67.64
N PRO A 777 -14.05 -49.97 -67.98
CA PRO A 777 -13.64 -48.59 -67.75
C PRO A 777 -13.65 -47.74 -69.04
N TYR A 778 -14.03 -48.31 -70.18
CA TYR A 778 -14.27 -47.60 -71.43
C TYR A 778 -15.72 -47.12 -71.52
N ALA A 779 -15.97 -46.05 -72.28
CA ALA A 779 -17.33 -45.66 -72.66
C ALA A 779 -18.02 -46.80 -73.41
N ASP A 780 -19.33 -46.95 -73.22
CA ASP A 780 -20.20 -47.86 -73.99
C ASP A 780 -20.67 -47.19 -75.29
N GLU A 781 -20.81 -45.86 -75.28
CA GLU A 781 -21.36 -45.06 -76.37
C GLU A 781 -20.72 -43.66 -76.32
N ILE A 782 -20.31 -43.11 -77.47
CA ILE A 782 -19.78 -41.74 -77.61
C ILE A 782 -20.56 -41.06 -78.73
N ILE A 783 -21.20 -39.94 -78.42
CA ILE A 783 -22.02 -39.18 -79.36
C ILE A 783 -21.38 -37.81 -79.58
N GLN A 784 -21.12 -37.44 -80.84
CA GLN A 784 -20.61 -36.12 -81.21
C GLN A 784 -21.71 -35.25 -81.81
N TYR A 785 -21.66 -33.96 -81.48
CA TYR A 785 -22.62 -32.94 -81.93
C TYR A 785 -21.94 -31.83 -82.71
N ASN A 786 -22.66 -31.26 -83.68
CA ASN A 786 -22.22 -30.03 -84.34
C ASN A 786 -22.58 -28.77 -83.54
N THR A 787 -22.13 -27.61 -84.01
CA THR A 787 -22.38 -26.31 -83.35
C THR A 787 -23.86 -25.90 -83.26
N ASP A 788 -24.76 -26.56 -83.99
CA ASP A 788 -26.21 -26.33 -83.95
C ASP A 788 -26.92 -27.35 -83.00
N GLY A 789 -26.17 -28.25 -82.35
CA GLY A 789 -26.67 -29.27 -81.43
C GLY A 789 -27.28 -30.51 -82.10
N TRP A 790 -26.90 -30.79 -83.36
CA TRP A 790 -27.30 -32.02 -84.05
C TRP A 790 -26.21 -33.08 -83.95
N GLU A 791 -26.60 -34.33 -83.69
CA GLU A 791 -25.74 -35.51 -83.79
C GLU A 791 -25.08 -35.56 -85.18
N VAL A 792 -23.78 -35.83 -85.20
CA VAL A 792 -22.96 -36.03 -86.40
C VAL A 792 -22.29 -37.39 -86.43
N GLU A 793 -21.98 -37.96 -85.27
CA GLU A 793 -21.37 -39.28 -85.12
C GLU A 793 -21.81 -39.91 -83.79
N ASP A 794 -22.05 -41.22 -83.78
CA ASP A 794 -22.43 -42.02 -82.61
C ASP A 794 -21.69 -43.35 -82.72
N GLN A 795 -20.82 -43.63 -81.76
CA GLN A 795 -20.00 -44.82 -81.73
C GLN A 795 -20.33 -45.64 -80.50
N THR A 796 -20.69 -46.91 -80.70
CA THR A 796 -20.84 -47.86 -79.59
C THR A 796 -19.59 -48.72 -79.45
N PHE A 797 -19.23 -49.04 -78.20
CA PHE A 797 -18.01 -49.75 -77.88
C PHE A 797 -18.28 -50.93 -76.94
N ASN A 798 -17.40 -51.93 -77.03
CA ASN A 798 -17.32 -52.94 -76.02
C ASN A 798 -16.67 -52.38 -74.75
N ALA A 799 -17.48 -52.09 -73.75
CA ALA A 799 -17.08 -51.55 -72.44
C ALA A 799 -15.87 -52.23 -71.77
N SER A 800 -15.63 -53.53 -72.04
CA SER A 800 -14.52 -54.28 -71.46
C SER A 800 -13.22 -54.19 -72.27
N THR A 801 -13.29 -53.96 -73.58
CA THR A 801 -12.11 -54.00 -74.47
C THR A 801 -11.83 -52.69 -75.20
N GLY A 802 -12.77 -51.73 -75.20
CA GLY A 802 -12.67 -50.46 -75.92
C GLY A 802 -12.76 -50.63 -77.44
N ALA A 803 -13.21 -51.79 -77.92
CA ALA A 803 -13.32 -52.06 -79.35
C ALA A 803 -14.65 -51.48 -79.87
N VAL A 804 -14.61 -50.76 -80.99
CA VAL A 804 -15.81 -50.25 -81.67
C VAL A 804 -16.70 -51.44 -82.08
N GLU A 805 -17.99 -51.38 -81.71
CA GLU A 805 -19.04 -52.34 -82.11
C GLU A 805 -19.90 -51.77 -83.25
N SER A 806 -20.19 -50.47 -83.25
CA SER A 806 -20.83 -49.78 -84.38
C SER A 806 -20.51 -48.29 -84.44
N THR A 807 -20.65 -47.69 -85.61
CA THR A 807 -20.54 -46.25 -85.85
C THR A 807 -21.68 -45.78 -86.75
N TYR A 808 -22.39 -44.73 -86.36
CA TYR A 808 -23.45 -44.08 -87.14
C TYR A 808 -22.99 -42.66 -87.49
N LEU A 809 -23.14 -42.24 -88.75
CA LEU A 809 -22.70 -40.92 -89.23
C LEU A 809 -23.88 -40.14 -89.79
N TRP A 810 -24.09 -38.90 -89.35
CA TRP A 810 -25.15 -38.01 -89.81
C TRP A 810 -24.61 -36.82 -90.59
N ASP A 811 -25.45 -36.24 -91.46
CA ASP A 811 -25.10 -35.02 -92.20
C ASP A 811 -25.25 -33.72 -91.36
N GLY A 812 -25.57 -33.87 -90.07
CA GLY A 812 -25.76 -32.77 -89.12
C GLY A 812 -27.01 -31.92 -89.36
N SER A 813 -27.95 -32.37 -90.19
CA SER A 813 -29.16 -31.59 -90.53
C SER A 813 -30.44 -32.41 -90.75
N ASN A 814 -30.33 -33.73 -90.90
CA ASN A 814 -31.43 -34.65 -91.18
C ASN A 814 -31.51 -35.78 -90.14
N PRO A 815 -32.70 -36.40 -89.93
CA PRO A 815 -32.95 -37.28 -88.79
C PRO A 815 -32.44 -38.73 -88.94
N TYR A 816 -31.78 -39.09 -90.04
CA TYR A 816 -31.26 -40.43 -90.28
C TYR A 816 -29.77 -40.34 -90.61
N ALA A 817 -28.98 -41.30 -90.11
CA ALA A 817 -27.60 -41.48 -90.51
C ALA A 817 -27.51 -41.66 -92.03
N TYR A 818 -26.44 -41.16 -92.64
CA TYR A 818 -26.12 -41.44 -94.04
C TYR A 818 -25.24 -42.67 -94.20
N GLU A 819 -24.57 -43.12 -93.13
CA GLU A 819 -23.67 -44.28 -93.12
C GLU A 819 -23.73 -44.96 -91.74
N GLU A 820 -23.81 -46.29 -91.73
CA GLU A 820 -23.78 -47.14 -90.53
C GLU A 820 -22.69 -48.22 -90.71
N GLU A 821 -21.74 -48.31 -89.78
CA GLU A 821 -20.64 -49.28 -89.79
C GLU A 821 -20.78 -50.23 -88.59
N PHE A 822 -20.55 -51.54 -88.79
CA PHE A 822 -20.63 -52.56 -87.73
C PHE A 822 -19.38 -53.41 -87.63
N SER A 823 -18.94 -53.69 -86.41
CA SER A 823 -17.74 -54.46 -86.08
C SER A 823 -18.07 -55.58 -85.07
N ASP A 824 -17.32 -56.69 -85.14
CA ASP A 824 -17.41 -57.81 -84.19
C ASP A 824 -16.14 -57.93 -83.31
N GLY A 825 -15.31 -56.88 -83.29
CA GLY A 825 -13.99 -56.87 -82.65
C GLY A 825 -12.86 -57.48 -83.51
N GLY A 826 -13.11 -57.75 -84.79
CA GLY A 826 -12.08 -58.02 -85.80
C GLY A 826 -11.23 -56.79 -86.15
N GLY A 827 -10.26 -56.96 -87.07
CA GLY A 827 -9.41 -55.85 -87.51
C GLY A 827 -10.06 -54.92 -88.55
N TYR A 828 -11.28 -55.23 -88.98
CA TYR A 828 -12.07 -54.51 -89.99
C TYR A 828 -13.56 -54.59 -89.62
N PHE A 829 -14.35 -53.57 -89.99
CA PHE A 829 -15.81 -53.65 -89.97
C PHE A 829 -16.31 -54.83 -90.81
N TYR A 830 -17.39 -55.49 -90.40
CA TYR A 830 -17.99 -56.60 -91.14
C TYR A 830 -19.19 -56.17 -91.98
N GLU A 831 -19.74 -54.97 -91.77
CA GLU A 831 -20.89 -54.42 -92.51
C GLU A 831 -20.79 -52.89 -92.52
N ILE A 832 -20.97 -52.28 -93.69
CA ILE A 832 -21.07 -50.82 -93.88
C ILE A 832 -22.28 -50.56 -94.78
N ASP A 833 -23.25 -49.79 -94.31
CA ASP A 833 -24.52 -49.51 -94.99
C ASP A 833 -24.71 -47.99 -95.23
N ASP A 834 -24.94 -47.60 -96.49
CA ASP A 834 -25.19 -46.20 -96.89
C ASP A 834 -26.69 -45.92 -97.00
N PHE A 835 -27.18 -44.87 -96.35
CA PHE A 835 -28.59 -44.47 -96.33
C PHE A 835 -28.83 -43.09 -96.95
N ASN A 836 -30.07 -42.86 -97.39
CA ASN A 836 -30.53 -41.52 -97.74
C ASN A 836 -30.88 -40.76 -96.44
N PRO A 837 -30.15 -39.71 -96.05
CA PRO A 837 -30.30 -39.07 -94.74
C PRO A 837 -31.67 -38.40 -94.55
N VAL A 838 -32.41 -38.09 -95.63
CA VAL A 838 -33.76 -37.49 -95.56
C VAL A 838 -34.86 -38.55 -95.38
N THR A 839 -34.69 -39.74 -95.97
CA THR A 839 -35.77 -40.76 -96.03
C THR A 839 -35.48 -42.04 -95.25
N GLY A 840 -34.26 -42.24 -94.77
CA GLY A 840 -33.82 -43.46 -94.07
C GLY A 840 -33.83 -44.72 -94.96
N ALA A 841 -33.69 -44.55 -96.28
CA ALA A 841 -33.74 -45.67 -97.23
C ALA A 841 -32.32 -46.10 -97.59
N LEU A 842 -32.01 -47.40 -97.46
CA LEU A 842 -30.72 -47.99 -97.84
C LEU A 842 -30.45 -47.78 -99.35
N VAL A 843 -29.33 -47.13 -99.66
CA VAL A 843 -28.89 -46.74 -101.01
C VAL A 843 -27.78 -47.66 -101.52
N SER A 844 -26.89 -48.10 -100.64
CA SER A 844 -25.74 -48.98 -100.91
C SER A 844 -25.34 -49.69 -99.60
N GLY A 845 -24.60 -50.78 -99.67
CA GLY A 845 -24.16 -51.51 -98.47
C GLY A 845 -23.17 -52.62 -98.81
N THR A 846 -22.27 -52.96 -97.91
CA THR A 846 -21.17 -53.91 -98.16
C THR A 846 -20.88 -54.75 -96.92
N ASP A 847 -20.86 -56.07 -97.06
CA ASP A 847 -20.44 -56.99 -96.00
C ASP A 847 -18.98 -57.40 -96.22
N TYR A 848 -18.16 -57.39 -95.17
CA TYR A 848 -16.75 -57.75 -95.21
C TYR A 848 -16.42 -58.93 -94.28
N ASN A 849 -15.28 -59.56 -94.54
CA ASN A 849 -14.69 -60.49 -93.59
C ASN A 849 -13.91 -59.71 -92.51
N SER A 850 -14.39 -59.74 -91.27
CA SER A 850 -13.80 -59.00 -90.14
C SER A 850 -12.33 -59.32 -89.83
N LEU A 851 -11.77 -60.44 -90.31
CA LEU A 851 -10.36 -60.80 -90.13
C LEU A 851 -9.44 -60.39 -91.29
N THR A 852 -9.99 -60.25 -92.50
CA THR A 852 -9.18 -60.06 -93.71
C THR A 852 -9.55 -58.82 -94.52
N GLY A 853 -10.60 -58.10 -94.14
CA GLY A 853 -11.12 -56.92 -94.85
C GLY A 853 -11.74 -57.23 -96.22
N ALA A 854 -11.89 -58.51 -96.58
CA ALA A 854 -12.33 -58.88 -97.92
C ALA A 854 -13.86 -58.77 -98.05
N GLU A 855 -14.34 -58.08 -99.09
CA GLU A 855 -15.77 -58.02 -99.43
C GLU A 855 -16.37 -59.43 -99.63
N THR A 856 -17.52 -59.65 -99.01
CA THR A 856 -18.29 -60.90 -99.08
C THR A 856 -19.65 -60.72 -99.71
N ASN A 857 -20.31 -59.58 -99.49
CA ASN A 857 -21.55 -59.20 -100.17
C ASN A 857 -21.56 -57.70 -100.50
N TYR A 858 -22.29 -57.32 -101.55
CA TYR A 858 -22.53 -55.91 -101.90
C TYR A 858 -23.99 -55.67 -102.30
N TYR A 859 -24.58 -54.62 -101.77
CA TYR A 859 -25.90 -54.10 -102.07
C TYR A 859 -25.79 -52.83 -102.92
N ASN A 860 -26.45 -52.84 -104.08
CA ASN A 860 -26.39 -51.73 -105.04
C ASN A 860 -27.64 -50.83 -105.04
N GLY A 861 -28.38 -50.78 -103.93
CA GLY A 861 -29.65 -50.05 -103.85
C GLY A 861 -30.86 -50.84 -104.35
N SER A 862 -30.74 -52.14 -104.63
CA SER A 862 -31.86 -52.99 -105.05
C SER A 862 -31.76 -54.45 -104.63
N THR A 863 -30.59 -55.09 -104.78
CA THR A 863 -30.39 -56.51 -104.44
C THR A 863 -28.98 -56.78 -103.93
N TRP A 864 -28.85 -57.65 -102.93
CA TRP A 864 -27.57 -58.17 -102.44
C TRP A 864 -26.94 -59.16 -103.43
N THR A 865 -25.66 -58.96 -103.72
CA THR A 865 -24.84 -59.85 -104.56
C THR A 865 -23.76 -60.47 -103.68
N ASN A 866 -23.61 -61.80 -103.72
CA ASN A 866 -22.67 -62.54 -102.89
C ASN A 866 -21.39 -62.89 -103.67
N TYR A 867 -20.22 -62.55 -103.15
CA TYR A 867 -18.91 -62.84 -103.73
C TYR A 867 -18.31 -64.11 -103.12
N ALA A 868 -17.81 -65.00 -103.98
CA ALA A 868 -17.09 -66.19 -103.50
C ALA A 868 -15.67 -65.80 -103.02
N PRO A 869 -15.09 -66.49 -102.01
CA PRO A 869 -13.72 -66.22 -101.59
C PRO A 869 -12.73 -66.34 -102.76
N GLY A 870 -12.16 -65.21 -103.19
CA GLY A 870 -11.28 -65.16 -104.36
C GLY A 870 -11.95 -64.78 -105.70
N ASP A 871 -13.16 -64.23 -105.70
CA ASP A 871 -13.86 -63.79 -106.92
C ASP A 871 -13.24 -62.51 -107.51
N PRO A 872 -12.64 -62.56 -108.72
CA PRO A 872 -11.99 -61.40 -109.36
C PRO A 872 -13.00 -60.39 -109.94
N THR A 873 -14.30 -60.58 -109.70
CA THR A 873 -15.35 -59.61 -110.04
C THR A 873 -15.84 -58.78 -108.86
N SER A 874 -15.39 -59.08 -107.64
CA SER A 874 -15.36 -58.06 -106.57
C SER A 874 -14.46 -56.94 -107.03
N THR A 875 -14.89 -55.71 -106.79
CA THR A 875 -14.18 -54.49 -107.18
C THR A 875 -12.84 -54.32 -106.47
N ASP A 876 -12.52 -55.20 -105.51
CA ASP A 876 -11.36 -55.08 -104.64
C ASP A 876 -10.34 -56.24 -104.72
N TYR A 877 -10.35 -57.06 -105.79
CA TYR A 877 -9.34 -58.13 -105.93
C TYR A 877 -7.92 -57.64 -106.30
N THR A 878 -7.63 -56.35 -106.18
CA THR A 878 -6.26 -55.81 -106.21
C THR A 878 -6.13 -54.59 -105.32
N ASP A 879 -6.25 -54.74 -104.01
CA ASP A 879 -5.64 -53.78 -103.09
C ASP A 879 -4.43 -54.40 -102.37
N THR A 880 -3.27 -53.95 -102.81
CA THR A 880 -1.99 -54.09 -102.11
C THR A 880 -1.54 -52.73 -101.60
N GLY A 881 -2.46 -51.97 -101.00
CA GLY A 881 -2.18 -50.68 -100.36
C GLY A 881 -2.04 -49.52 -101.32
N ALA A 882 -2.96 -49.34 -102.27
CA ALA A 882 -3.00 -48.11 -103.08
C ALA A 882 -4.36 -47.80 -103.70
N GLY A 883 -5.21 -47.09 -102.95
CA GLY A 883 -6.04 -46.02 -103.51
C GLY A 883 -7.55 -46.21 -103.47
N TYR A 884 -8.15 -45.86 -102.33
CA TYR A 884 -9.44 -45.17 -102.33
C TYR A 884 -9.17 -43.67 -102.14
N LEU A 885 -9.27 -42.91 -103.23
CA LEU A 885 -9.51 -41.46 -103.17
C LEU A 885 -11.01 -41.30 -103.13
N ASP A 886 -11.61 -41.26 -101.93
CA ASP A 886 -12.92 -40.65 -101.79
C ASP A 886 -12.78 -39.14 -101.64
N ASN A 887 -13.70 -38.46 -102.28
CA ASN A 887 -13.78 -37.04 -102.46
C ASN A 887 -14.46 -36.40 -101.22
N SER A 888 -13.75 -36.41 -100.09
CA SER A 888 -14.04 -35.60 -98.91
C SER A 888 -12.72 -35.04 -98.36
N GLY A 889 -12.29 -33.92 -98.96
CA GLY A 889 -10.96 -33.34 -98.74
C GLY A 889 -10.78 -32.66 -97.38
N PHE A 890 -10.73 -33.43 -96.29
CA PHE A 890 -10.45 -32.87 -94.96
C PHE A 890 -9.52 -33.66 -94.02
N LEU A 891 -9.04 -34.88 -94.34
CA LEU A 891 -8.24 -35.66 -93.37
C LEU A 891 -7.07 -36.46 -93.99
N ASP A 892 -6.16 -35.81 -94.71
CA ASP A 892 -4.90 -36.45 -95.21
C ASP A 892 -3.64 -35.66 -94.85
N ASP A 893 -3.63 -34.96 -93.71
CA ASP A 893 -2.43 -34.27 -93.21
C ASP A 893 -2.32 -34.34 -91.68
N ILE A 894 -2.57 -35.52 -91.09
CA ILE A 894 -2.18 -35.77 -89.70
C ILE A 894 -1.68 -37.21 -89.55
N SER A 895 -0.58 -37.52 -90.21
CA SER A 895 0.33 -38.58 -89.74
C SER A 895 1.07 -37.99 -88.52
N PHE A 896 0.66 -38.36 -87.31
CA PHE A 896 1.40 -38.08 -86.09
C PHE A 896 2.69 -38.91 -86.10
N ASP A 897 3.82 -38.29 -86.45
CA ASP A 897 5.16 -38.85 -86.25
C ASP A 897 5.42 -38.92 -84.73
N ILE A 898 5.13 -40.08 -84.13
CA ILE A 898 5.41 -40.36 -82.72
C ILE A 898 6.90 -40.70 -82.55
N GLY A 899 7.70 -39.68 -82.22
CA GLY A 899 8.85 -39.84 -81.30
C GLY A 899 10.28 -39.95 -81.85
N ASP A 900 10.55 -39.69 -83.14
CA ASP A 900 11.90 -39.87 -83.70
C ASP A 900 12.76 -38.58 -83.79
N ASP A 901 12.23 -37.39 -83.43
CA ASP A 901 12.83 -36.07 -83.68
C ASP A 901 13.02 -35.17 -82.42
N PRO A 902 13.81 -35.60 -81.40
CA PRO A 902 14.00 -34.81 -80.19
C PRO A 902 14.55 -33.40 -80.47
N ILE A 903 14.11 -32.43 -79.64
CA ILE A 903 14.70 -31.09 -79.61
C ILE A 903 16.03 -31.10 -78.84
N ILE A 904 17.11 -30.72 -79.51
CA ILE A 904 18.48 -30.67 -78.98
C ILE A 904 18.97 -29.22 -78.92
N LEU A 905 19.57 -28.83 -77.79
CA LEU A 905 20.15 -27.52 -77.53
C LEU A 905 21.69 -27.60 -77.49
N ASN A 906 22.37 -26.75 -78.25
CA ASN A 906 23.82 -26.61 -78.10
C ASN A 906 24.17 -25.63 -76.96
N LEU A 907 24.42 -26.19 -75.78
CA LEU A 907 24.76 -25.44 -74.56
C LEU A 907 26.19 -24.89 -74.55
N ASN A 908 27.06 -25.34 -75.47
CA ASN A 908 28.45 -24.90 -75.56
C ASN A 908 28.66 -23.77 -76.59
N GLY A 909 27.60 -23.37 -77.29
CA GLY A 909 27.59 -22.34 -78.33
C GLY A 909 28.01 -22.87 -79.72
N GLY A 910 27.40 -22.29 -80.77
CA GLY A 910 27.49 -22.79 -82.14
C GLY A 910 26.28 -23.65 -82.50
N THR A 911 26.30 -24.29 -83.68
CA THR A 911 25.18 -25.12 -84.19
C THR A 911 25.12 -26.50 -83.53
N VAL A 912 23.95 -27.11 -83.39
CA VAL A 912 23.78 -28.50 -82.92
C VAL A 912 24.61 -29.48 -83.77
N GLN A 913 25.30 -30.42 -83.13
CA GLN A 913 26.20 -31.41 -83.70
C GLN A 913 25.90 -32.80 -83.15
N THR A 914 25.62 -33.75 -84.03
CA THR A 914 25.31 -35.12 -83.63
C THR A 914 26.48 -36.08 -83.84
N THR A 915 26.45 -37.22 -83.17
CA THR A 915 27.31 -38.39 -83.38
C THR A 915 26.56 -39.43 -84.22
N SER A 916 27.18 -39.90 -85.31
CA SER A 916 26.60 -40.96 -86.15
C SER A 916 26.26 -42.22 -85.38
N LEU A 917 25.21 -42.96 -85.77
CA LEU A 917 24.86 -44.27 -85.19
C LEU A 917 26.07 -45.22 -85.08
N SER A 918 26.93 -45.25 -86.10
CA SER A 918 28.13 -46.11 -86.13
C SER A 918 29.19 -45.78 -85.07
N ASN A 919 29.26 -44.52 -84.63
CA ASN A 919 30.22 -44.01 -83.64
C ASN A 919 29.58 -43.77 -82.26
N SER A 920 28.24 -43.82 -82.16
CA SER A 920 27.52 -43.69 -80.91
C SER A 920 27.64 -44.97 -80.06
N SER A 921 27.84 -44.80 -78.76
CA SER A 921 27.71 -45.89 -77.77
C SER A 921 26.38 -45.84 -77.01
N THR A 922 25.50 -44.90 -77.37
CA THR A 922 24.22 -44.68 -76.68
C THR A 922 23.26 -45.82 -76.93
N ASN A 923 22.62 -46.29 -75.84
CA ASN A 923 21.42 -47.12 -75.92
C ASN A 923 20.29 -46.37 -75.21
N PHE A 924 19.24 -46.05 -75.95
CA PHE A 924 18.10 -45.27 -75.49
C PHE A 924 16.83 -45.83 -76.11
N ASP A 925 15.73 -45.80 -75.39
CA ASP A 925 14.43 -46.24 -75.90
C ASP A 925 13.79 -45.13 -76.74
N ILE A 926 14.39 -44.88 -77.91
CA ILE A 926 13.96 -43.84 -78.84
C ILE A 926 12.55 -44.11 -79.41
N GLN A 927 12.09 -45.36 -79.34
CA GLN A 927 10.79 -45.77 -79.88
C GLN A 927 9.69 -45.80 -78.80
N ASN A 928 10.00 -45.42 -77.56
CA ASN A 928 9.09 -45.44 -76.41
C ASN A 928 8.29 -46.75 -76.27
N ASN A 929 8.95 -47.91 -76.42
CA ASN A 929 8.29 -49.22 -76.40
C ASN A 929 8.82 -50.15 -75.30
N GLY A 930 9.55 -49.60 -74.34
CA GLY A 930 10.20 -50.28 -73.24
C GLY A 930 11.49 -51.03 -73.63
N GLN A 931 12.04 -50.86 -74.83
CA GLN A 931 13.24 -51.56 -75.31
C GLN A 931 14.33 -50.59 -75.82
N PRO A 932 15.36 -50.27 -75.01
CA PRO A 932 16.47 -49.45 -75.45
C PRO A 932 17.23 -50.07 -76.62
N VAL A 933 17.37 -49.33 -77.72
CA VAL A 933 18.15 -49.71 -78.90
C VAL A 933 19.38 -48.82 -79.03
N ARG A 934 20.35 -49.22 -79.87
CA ARG A 934 21.49 -48.36 -80.16
C ARG A 934 21.03 -47.19 -81.03
N THR A 935 21.24 -45.98 -80.55
CA THR A 935 20.75 -44.75 -81.18
C THR A 935 21.93 -43.83 -81.47
N ALA A 936 21.92 -43.15 -82.60
CA ALA A 936 22.72 -41.96 -82.80
C ALA A 936 22.34 -40.91 -81.74
N TRP A 937 23.22 -39.95 -81.46
CA TRP A 937 23.05 -39.07 -80.30
C TRP A 937 23.60 -37.68 -80.57
N GLY A 938 23.34 -36.73 -79.69
CA GLY A 938 24.03 -35.45 -79.63
C GLY A 938 25.51 -35.63 -79.27
N THR A 939 26.33 -34.63 -79.56
CA THR A 939 27.70 -34.60 -79.03
C THR A 939 27.67 -34.37 -77.52
N ALA A 940 28.66 -34.89 -76.79
CA ALA A 940 28.69 -34.81 -75.33
C ALA A 940 28.60 -33.35 -74.84
N GLY A 941 27.63 -33.07 -73.96
CA GLY A 941 27.36 -31.74 -73.43
C GLY A 941 26.30 -30.92 -74.18
N GLU A 942 25.66 -31.48 -75.21
CA GLU A 942 24.38 -30.97 -75.71
C GLU A 942 23.24 -31.31 -74.74
N GLY A 943 22.19 -30.50 -74.78
CA GLY A 943 21.00 -30.66 -73.94
C GLY A 943 19.82 -31.19 -74.74
N TYR A 944 19.01 -32.07 -74.15
CA TYR A 944 17.75 -32.54 -74.72
C TYR A 944 16.61 -31.85 -74.00
N LEU A 945 15.63 -31.30 -74.73
CA LEU A 945 14.47 -30.68 -74.11
C LEU A 945 13.52 -31.78 -73.59
N VAL A 946 13.14 -31.66 -72.32
CA VAL A 946 12.34 -32.65 -71.58
C VAL A 946 11.05 -31.99 -71.11
N TYR A 947 9.95 -32.74 -71.22
CA TYR A 947 8.66 -32.41 -70.67
C TYR A 947 7.90 -33.71 -70.40
N ASP A 948 7.66 -34.04 -69.13
CA ASP A 948 6.81 -35.17 -68.73
C ASP A 948 5.50 -34.66 -68.11
N PRO A 949 4.35 -34.73 -68.81
CA PRO A 949 3.08 -34.26 -68.26
C PRO A 949 2.60 -35.10 -67.05
N ASN A 950 3.14 -36.30 -66.84
CA ASN A 950 2.83 -37.17 -65.70
C ASN A 950 3.78 -36.93 -64.50
N ASP A 951 4.85 -36.15 -64.70
CA ASP A 951 5.77 -35.68 -63.66
C ASP A 951 6.15 -34.23 -63.96
N PRO A 952 5.25 -33.24 -63.73
CA PRO A 952 5.49 -31.84 -64.10
C PRO A 952 6.69 -31.22 -63.37
N ALA A 953 7.12 -31.84 -62.27
CA ALA A 953 8.31 -31.44 -61.54
C ALA A 953 9.60 -32.03 -62.12
N ASP A 954 9.49 -32.93 -63.11
CA ASP A 954 10.57 -33.60 -63.83
C ASP A 954 11.55 -34.26 -62.83
N THR A 955 11.03 -35.08 -61.92
CA THR A 955 11.79 -35.74 -60.85
C THR A 955 12.27 -37.15 -61.22
N ALA A 956 11.68 -37.75 -62.25
CA ALA A 956 11.99 -39.07 -62.76
C ALA A 956 13.27 -39.11 -63.62
N VAL A 957 13.79 -40.32 -63.80
CA VAL A 957 14.92 -40.62 -64.68
C VAL A 957 14.44 -40.57 -66.13
N VAL A 958 15.08 -39.79 -66.99
CA VAL A 958 14.79 -39.82 -68.44
C VAL A 958 15.23 -41.16 -69.02
N SER A 959 14.28 -42.01 -69.42
CA SER A 959 14.53 -43.39 -69.88
C SER A 959 14.15 -43.67 -71.33
N ASP A 960 13.24 -42.89 -71.90
CA ASP A 960 12.63 -43.12 -73.20
C ASP A 960 12.24 -41.81 -73.90
N ALA A 961 11.90 -41.92 -75.19
CA ALA A 961 11.55 -40.76 -76.01
C ALA A 961 10.23 -40.07 -75.61
N GLY A 962 9.35 -40.74 -74.85
CA GLY A 962 8.08 -40.13 -74.41
C GLY A 962 8.27 -38.92 -73.49
N GLN A 963 9.44 -38.83 -72.85
CA GLN A 963 9.82 -37.72 -71.98
C GLN A 963 10.58 -36.61 -72.72
N LEU A 964 10.97 -36.84 -73.97
CA LEU A 964 11.64 -35.83 -74.79
C LEU A 964 10.61 -35.07 -75.61
N VAL A 965 10.81 -33.77 -75.79
CA VAL A 965 9.94 -32.99 -76.67
C VAL A 965 10.21 -33.34 -78.13
N SER A 966 9.21 -33.93 -78.79
CA SER A 966 9.25 -34.39 -80.19
C SER A 966 9.03 -33.25 -81.19
N GLY A 967 10.11 -32.55 -81.53
CA GLY A 967 10.11 -31.51 -82.54
C GLY A 967 9.40 -30.19 -82.17
N PHE A 968 9.63 -29.16 -82.98
CA PHE A 968 9.12 -27.81 -82.73
C PHE A 968 7.60 -27.68 -82.87
N THR A 969 6.96 -28.56 -83.66
CA THR A 969 5.50 -28.59 -83.77
C THR A 969 4.87 -28.97 -82.43
N GLN A 970 5.39 -30.01 -81.76
CA GLN A 970 4.90 -30.42 -80.44
C GLN A 970 5.19 -29.35 -79.39
N LEU A 971 6.40 -28.76 -79.39
CA LEU A 971 6.73 -27.66 -78.47
C LEU A 971 5.77 -26.47 -78.64
N GLN A 972 5.39 -26.16 -79.88
CA GLN A 972 4.44 -25.10 -80.17
C GLN A 972 3.01 -25.45 -79.71
N SER A 973 2.57 -26.69 -79.90
CA SER A 973 1.27 -27.16 -79.39
C SER A 973 1.19 -27.15 -77.87
N LEU A 974 2.25 -27.59 -77.18
CA LEU A 974 2.35 -27.55 -75.72
C LEU A 974 2.26 -26.11 -75.21
N ALA A 975 3.00 -25.18 -75.84
CA ALA A 975 2.95 -23.77 -75.48
C ALA A 975 1.55 -23.16 -75.70
N GLN A 976 0.86 -23.55 -76.79
CA GLN A 976 -0.49 -23.08 -77.07
C GLN A 976 -1.55 -23.62 -76.11
N GLN A 977 -1.46 -24.88 -75.71
CA GLN A 977 -2.38 -25.48 -74.73
C GLN A 977 -2.24 -24.83 -73.35
N ALA A 978 -1.00 -24.50 -72.95
CA ALA A 978 -0.72 -23.92 -71.65
C ALA A 978 -1.18 -22.45 -71.54
N ASP A 979 -0.98 -21.64 -72.61
CA ASP A 979 -1.14 -20.17 -72.52
C ASP A 979 -2.23 -19.59 -73.43
N GLY A 980 -2.90 -20.40 -74.25
CA GLY A 980 -4.00 -19.99 -75.13
C GLY A 980 -3.65 -18.96 -76.21
N THR A 981 -2.37 -18.57 -76.33
CA THR A 981 -1.89 -17.58 -77.29
C THR A 981 -0.62 -18.06 -78.01
N ALA A 982 -0.58 -17.94 -79.34
CA ALA A 982 0.61 -18.27 -80.13
C ALA A 982 1.53 -17.05 -80.25
N THR A 983 2.38 -16.80 -79.25
CA THR A 983 3.33 -15.66 -79.22
C THR A 983 4.59 -15.90 -80.06
N GLY A 984 4.84 -17.14 -80.49
CA GLY A 984 5.98 -17.53 -81.32
C GLY A 984 7.34 -17.48 -80.60
N VAL A 985 7.35 -17.09 -79.33
CA VAL A 985 8.50 -17.10 -78.43
C VAL A 985 8.03 -17.72 -77.12
N LEU A 986 8.80 -18.65 -76.59
CA LEU A 986 8.56 -19.25 -75.28
C LEU A 986 9.54 -18.61 -74.27
N ASP A 987 9.04 -17.97 -73.22
CA ASP A 987 9.82 -17.32 -72.16
C ASP A 987 9.16 -17.46 -70.77
N ALA A 988 9.74 -16.86 -69.73
CA ALA A 988 9.28 -17.00 -68.34
C ALA A 988 7.86 -16.45 -68.05
N SER A 989 7.21 -15.80 -69.03
CA SER A 989 5.80 -15.41 -68.93
C SER A 989 4.83 -16.53 -69.34
N ASP A 990 5.31 -17.57 -70.01
CA ASP A 990 4.54 -18.73 -70.45
C ASP A 990 4.50 -19.80 -69.34
N SER A 991 3.32 -20.35 -69.05
CA SER A 991 3.12 -21.30 -67.95
C SER A 991 3.90 -22.60 -68.14
N LEU A 992 4.09 -23.04 -69.39
CA LEU A 992 4.93 -24.19 -69.76
C LEU A 992 6.42 -24.01 -69.39
N TRP A 993 6.91 -22.76 -69.27
CA TRP A 993 8.34 -22.47 -69.06
C TRP A 993 8.93 -23.12 -67.81
N LYS A 994 8.17 -23.13 -66.71
CA LYS A 994 8.61 -23.66 -65.41
C LYS A 994 8.69 -25.20 -65.41
N ASP A 995 7.88 -25.83 -66.25
CA ASP A 995 7.73 -27.28 -66.34
C ASP A 995 8.76 -27.89 -67.29
N LEU A 996 9.28 -27.12 -68.26
CA LEU A 996 10.38 -27.56 -69.13
C LEU A 996 11.72 -27.70 -68.40
N LYS A 997 12.41 -28.81 -68.65
CA LYS A 997 13.82 -29.00 -68.28
C LYS A 997 14.68 -29.36 -69.48
N VAL A 998 15.99 -29.32 -69.27
CA VAL A 998 16.99 -29.75 -70.23
C VAL A 998 17.82 -30.87 -69.61
N TRP A 999 17.80 -32.04 -70.23
CA TRP A 999 18.71 -33.13 -69.88
C TRP A 999 20.07 -32.93 -70.54
N VAL A 1000 21.07 -32.58 -69.73
CA VAL A 1000 22.45 -32.34 -70.16
C VAL A 1000 23.27 -33.63 -70.06
N ASP A 1001 23.30 -34.42 -71.14
CA ASP A 1001 24.17 -35.60 -71.22
C ASP A 1001 25.62 -35.19 -71.50
N THR A 1002 26.34 -34.86 -70.43
CA THR A 1002 27.77 -34.52 -70.46
C THR A 1002 28.67 -35.66 -70.92
N THR A 1003 28.14 -36.89 -71.01
CA THR A 1003 28.89 -38.11 -71.36
C THR A 1003 28.62 -38.62 -72.76
N GLY A 1004 27.50 -38.25 -73.38
CA GLY A 1004 27.08 -38.72 -74.70
C GLY A 1004 26.80 -40.22 -74.75
N THR A 1005 26.26 -40.78 -73.66
CA THR A 1005 25.96 -42.21 -73.52
C THR A 1005 24.46 -42.52 -73.48
N GLY A 1006 23.59 -41.50 -73.44
CA GLY A 1006 22.14 -41.63 -73.26
C GLY A 1006 21.77 -42.43 -72.02
N GLN A 1007 22.53 -42.23 -70.93
CA GLN A 1007 22.28 -42.84 -69.63
C GLN A 1007 22.15 -41.72 -68.63
N PHE A 1008 20.95 -41.54 -68.11
CA PHE A 1008 20.63 -40.48 -67.16
C PHE A 1008 21.39 -40.66 -65.85
N GLN A 1009 21.92 -39.57 -65.31
CA GLN A 1009 22.58 -39.50 -64.00
C GLN A 1009 21.91 -38.41 -63.16
N SER A 1010 21.83 -38.64 -61.84
CA SER A 1010 21.29 -37.64 -60.91
C SER A 1010 22.03 -36.30 -61.06
N GLY A 1011 21.28 -35.21 -61.22
CA GLY A 1011 21.80 -33.86 -61.43
C GLY A 1011 22.08 -33.47 -62.89
N GLN A 1012 21.69 -34.28 -63.87
CA GLN A 1012 21.78 -33.93 -65.30
C GLN A 1012 20.53 -33.22 -65.84
N LEU A 1013 19.44 -33.17 -65.09
CA LEU A 1013 18.23 -32.46 -65.46
C LEU A 1013 18.25 -31.07 -64.84
N VAL A 1014 18.20 -30.04 -65.68
CA VAL A 1014 18.45 -28.66 -65.28
C VAL A 1014 17.36 -27.78 -65.87
N SER A 1015 16.79 -26.85 -65.10
CA SER A 1015 15.78 -25.94 -65.66
C SER A 1015 16.39 -24.94 -66.65
N LEU A 1016 15.57 -24.39 -67.54
CA LEU A 1016 15.98 -23.34 -68.48
C LEU A 1016 16.61 -22.13 -67.74
N ASP A 1017 15.99 -21.70 -66.64
CA ASP A 1017 16.50 -20.62 -65.79
C ASP A 1017 17.86 -20.95 -65.14
N GLN A 1018 18.05 -22.19 -64.68
CA GLN A 1018 19.30 -22.65 -64.07
C GLN A 1018 20.45 -22.71 -65.09
N LEU A 1019 20.14 -22.99 -66.36
CA LEU A 1019 21.10 -22.86 -67.46
C LEU A 1019 21.37 -21.39 -67.83
N GLY A 1020 20.48 -20.46 -67.43
CA GLY A 1020 20.55 -19.05 -67.80
C GLY A 1020 20.01 -18.79 -69.20
N ILE A 1021 19.10 -19.64 -69.69
CA ILE A 1021 18.31 -19.42 -70.91
C ILE A 1021 17.11 -18.54 -70.52
N THR A 1022 16.76 -17.56 -71.35
CA THR A 1022 15.67 -16.61 -71.08
C THR A 1022 14.54 -16.65 -72.10
N SER A 1023 14.78 -17.22 -73.29
CA SER A 1023 13.71 -17.49 -74.26
C SER A 1023 14.12 -18.52 -75.31
N ILE A 1024 13.14 -19.20 -75.91
CA ILE A 1024 13.28 -20.08 -77.07
C ILE A 1024 12.42 -19.52 -78.21
N ASP A 1025 12.99 -19.35 -79.41
CA ASP A 1025 12.21 -18.97 -80.60
C ASP A 1025 11.50 -20.19 -81.16
N LEU A 1026 10.17 -20.18 -81.16
CA LEU A 1026 9.34 -21.28 -81.64
C LEU A 1026 9.20 -21.28 -83.18
N ASN A 1027 9.64 -20.22 -83.87
CA ASN A 1027 9.56 -20.12 -85.34
C ASN A 1027 10.71 -20.84 -86.04
N ALA A 1028 10.87 -22.13 -85.79
CA ALA A 1028 11.95 -22.92 -86.38
C ALA A 1028 11.87 -22.98 -87.91
N GLN A 1029 13.03 -22.91 -88.56
CA GLN A 1029 13.14 -23.08 -90.01
C GLN A 1029 13.32 -24.55 -90.36
N GLN A 1030 12.39 -25.10 -91.16
CA GLN A 1030 12.52 -26.44 -91.73
C GLN A 1030 13.69 -26.48 -92.74
N ILE A 1031 14.78 -27.18 -92.40
CA ILE A 1031 16.01 -27.24 -93.20
C ILE A 1031 16.37 -28.63 -93.72
N ASN A 1032 15.89 -29.71 -93.08
CA ASN A 1032 16.14 -31.11 -93.48
C ASN A 1032 17.61 -31.39 -93.86
N GLN A 1033 18.55 -30.97 -93.01
CA GLN A 1033 19.98 -31.02 -93.25
C GLN A 1033 20.62 -32.26 -92.60
N GLY A 1034 21.33 -33.06 -93.39
CA GLY A 1034 22.11 -34.19 -92.86
C GLY A 1034 23.25 -33.74 -91.92
N ASN A 1035 23.35 -34.35 -90.74
CA ASN A 1035 24.37 -34.11 -89.72
C ASN A 1035 24.89 -35.47 -89.22
N ASN A 1036 26.11 -35.85 -89.63
CA ASN A 1036 26.77 -37.11 -89.23
C ASN A 1036 25.91 -38.40 -89.38
N GLY A 1037 24.98 -38.45 -90.34
CA GLY A 1037 24.11 -39.62 -90.58
C GLY A 1037 22.72 -39.51 -89.95
N ASN A 1038 22.49 -38.45 -89.17
CA ASN A 1038 21.18 -38.01 -88.68
C ASN A 1038 20.65 -36.87 -89.56
N THR A 1039 19.42 -36.43 -89.35
CA THR A 1039 18.82 -35.30 -90.07
C THR A 1039 18.39 -34.23 -89.07
N VAL A 1040 18.90 -33.01 -89.24
CA VAL A 1040 18.34 -31.83 -88.56
C VAL A 1040 17.14 -31.38 -89.39
N GLU A 1041 15.95 -31.54 -88.85
CA GLU A 1041 14.69 -31.29 -89.56
C GLU A 1041 14.32 -29.82 -89.50
N ALA A 1042 14.36 -29.25 -88.29
CA ALA A 1042 14.09 -27.84 -88.02
C ALA A 1042 15.19 -27.21 -87.16
N ASP A 1043 15.49 -25.94 -87.42
CA ASP A 1043 16.60 -25.20 -86.79
C ASP A 1043 16.10 -23.83 -86.30
N SER A 1044 16.41 -23.47 -85.06
CA SER A 1044 16.00 -22.23 -84.40
C SER A 1044 17.05 -21.76 -83.38
N THR A 1045 16.73 -20.70 -82.64
CA THR A 1045 17.64 -20.14 -81.63
C THR A 1045 16.98 -19.99 -80.26
N PHE A 1046 17.78 -20.10 -79.21
CA PHE A 1046 17.41 -19.69 -77.86
C PHE A 1046 18.29 -18.53 -77.39
N THR A 1047 17.83 -17.74 -76.44
CA THR A 1047 18.53 -16.57 -75.91
C THR A 1047 19.06 -16.84 -74.51
N TRP A 1048 20.32 -16.51 -74.25
CA TRP A 1048 20.92 -16.51 -72.92
C TRP A 1048 20.62 -15.20 -72.18
N ALA A 1049 20.66 -15.23 -70.84
CA ALA A 1049 20.47 -14.06 -69.98
C ALA A 1049 21.49 -12.92 -70.22
N ASN A 1050 22.64 -13.23 -70.84
CA ASN A 1050 23.63 -12.23 -71.25
C ASN A 1050 23.33 -11.57 -72.63
N GLY A 1051 22.22 -11.92 -73.27
CA GLY A 1051 21.75 -11.42 -74.56
C GLY A 1051 22.38 -12.05 -75.80
N THR A 1052 23.24 -13.07 -75.64
CA THR A 1052 23.74 -13.89 -76.77
C THR A 1052 22.76 -15.00 -77.11
N THR A 1053 22.85 -15.56 -78.31
CA THR A 1053 21.98 -16.68 -78.74
C THR A 1053 22.76 -18.00 -78.82
N GLY A 1054 22.06 -19.10 -78.52
CA GLY A 1054 22.48 -20.47 -78.81
C GLY A 1054 21.56 -21.12 -79.85
N ASP A 1055 21.99 -22.28 -80.35
CA ASP A 1055 21.29 -23.03 -81.41
C ASP A 1055 20.43 -24.14 -80.79
N ILE A 1056 19.21 -24.31 -81.30
CA ILE A 1056 18.27 -25.34 -80.86
C ILE A 1056 17.60 -25.94 -82.11
N ALA A 1057 17.57 -27.26 -82.19
CA ALA A 1057 17.17 -27.94 -83.41
C ALA A 1057 16.34 -29.20 -83.12
N GLY A 1058 15.33 -29.46 -83.95
CA GLY A 1058 14.63 -30.74 -83.99
C GLY A 1058 15.42 -31.72 -84.86
N VAL A 1059 15.80 -32.87 -84.30
CA VAL A 1059 16.79 -33.76 -84.93
C VAL A 1059 16.27 -35.19 -85.00
N LYS A 1060 16.07 -35.69 -86.22
CA LYS A 1060 15.80 -37.10 -86.49
C LYS A 1060 17.07 -37.94 -86.35
N LEU A 1061 17.13 -38.74 -85.29
CA LEU A 1061 18.29 -39.58 -84.94
C LEU A 1061 18.17 -40.97 -85.58
N ASP A 1062 19.25 -41.45 -86.22
CA ASP A 1062 19.30 -42.81 -86.77
C ASP A 1062 19.48 -43.85 -85.66
N TYR A 1063 18.77 -44.97 -85.71
CA TYR A 1063 18.84 -46.03 -84.68
C TYR A 1063 18.83 -47.44 -85.29
N THR A 1064 19.18 -48.45 -84.49
CA THR A 1064 19.05 -49.85 -84.89
C THR A 1064 17.65 -50.39 -84.57
N PRO A 1065 16.81 -50.78 -85.56
CA PRO A 1065 15.50 -51.33 -85.28
C PRO A 1065 15.57 -52.65 -84.48
N ALA A 1066 14.67 -52.85 -83.53
CA ALA A 1066 14.58 -54.09 -82.75
C ALA A 1066 14.23 -55.28 -83.68
N GLY A 1067 15.24 -56.11 -83.99
CA GLY A 1067 15.11 -57.24 -84.91
C GLY A 1067 15.80 -56.95 -86.25
N GLY A 1068 17.04 -57.42 -86.39
CA GLY A 1068 17.96 -57.05 -87.46
C GLY A 1068 17.38 -57.05 -88.88
N LYS A 1069 16.95 -55.87 -89.33
CA LYS A 1069 16.89 -55.45 -90.73
C LYS A 1069 17.34 -53.98 -90.80
N SER A 1070 18.32 -53.73 -91.64
CA SER A 1070 18.89 -52.42 -91.95
C SER A 1070 17.84 -51.51 -92.59
N SER A 1071 17.83 -50.23 -92.21
CA SER A 1071 16.99 -49.18 -92.77
C SER A 1071 17.14 -49.08 -94.30
N GLY A 1072 16.00 -49.04 -94.97
CA GLY A 1072 15.91 -48.93 -96.42
C GLY A 1072 14.47 -48.86 -96.87
N GLN A 1073 13.94 -47.63 -96.87
CA GLN A 1073 12.72 -47.13 -97.53
C GLN A 1073 11.39 -47.85 -97.25
N ALA A 1074 10.46 -47.07 -96.71
CA ALA A 1074 9.00 -47.09 -96.85
C ALA A 1074 8.28 -48.43 -96.56
N ASP A 1075 7.50 -48.46 -95.48
CA ASP A 1075 6.03 -48.49 -95.62
C ASP A 1075 5.40 -48.40 -94.22
N ASP A 1076 4.59 -47.35 -94.08
CA ASP A 1076 3.72 -46.97 -92.99
C ASP A 1076 2.47 -47.85 -93.05
N THR A 1077 2.14 -48.63 -92.02
CA THR A 1077 0.85 -49.37 -91.93
C THR A 1077 0.64 -50.16 -90.63
N ASN A 1078 1.61 -50.24 -89.73
CA ASN A 1078 1.47 -51.09 -88.53
C ASN A 1078 1.40 -50.31 -87.20
N SER A 1079 1.25 -48.98 -87.25
CA SER A 1079 1.26 -48.11 -86.06
C SER A 1079 -0.13 -47.84 -85.46
N VAL A 1080 -1.22 -48.06 -86.20
CA VAL A 1080 -2.54 -47.53 -85.81
C VAL A 1080 -3.22 -48.38 -84.71
N ILE A 1081 -2.95 -49.69 -84.67
CA ILE A 1081 -3.63 -50.62 -83.74
C ILE A 1081 -3.01 -50.58 -82.33
N ASP A 1082 -1.73 -50.24 -82.19
CA ASP A 1082 -1.07 -50.15 -80.86
C ASP A 1082 -1.32 -48.78 -80.19
N SER A 1083 -1.52 -47.72 -80.99
CA SER A 1083 -1.79 -46.36 -80.50
C SER A 1083 -3.23 -46.19 -79.96
N GLN A 1084 -4.22 -46.84 -80.57
CA GLN A 1084 -5.61 -46.77 -80.08
C GLN A 1084 -5.82 -47.56 -78.77
N VAL A 1085 -5.10 -48.66 -78.57
CA VAL A 1085 -5.14 -49.42 -77.29
C VAL A 1085 -4.37 -48.69 -76.18
N HIS A 1086 -3.38 -47.85 -76.54
CA HIS A 1086 -2.59 -47.09 -75.56
C HIS A 1086 -3.29 -45.81 -75.08
N LEU A 1087 -3.99 -45.08 -75.94
CA LEU A 1087 -4.81 -43.93 -75.52
C LEU A 1087 -5.95 -44.34 -74.57
N ALA A 1088 -6.59 -45.49 -74.87
CA ALA A 1088 -7.66 -46.01 -74.04
C ALA A 1088 -7.15 -46.52 -72.66
N THR A 1089 -5.87 -46.88 -72.55
CA THR A 1089 -5.24 -47.22 -71.26
C THR A 1089 -4.81 -45.97 -70.46
N GLN A 1090 -4.53 -44.86 -71.14
CA GLN A 1090 -4.17 -43.59 -70.49
C GLN A 1090 -5.39 -42.85 -69.92
N SER A 1091 -6.56 -42.92 -70.56
CA SER A 1091 -7.81 -42.36 -70.01
C SER A 1091 -8.33 -43.12 -68.77
N MET A 1092 -8.02 -44.41 -68.63
CA MET A 1092 -8.52 -45.24 -67.51
C MET A 1092 -7.59 -45.32 -66.29
N SER A 1093 -6.43 -44.65 -66.31
CA SER A 1093 -5.53 -44.60 -65.13
C SER A 1093 -5.63 -43.31 -64.31
N GLY A 1094 -6.45 -42.35 -64.77
CA GLY A 1094 -6.73 -41.08 -64.07
C GLY A 1094 -7.64 -41.18 -62.84
N PHE A 1095 -8.31 -42.32 -62.62
CA PHE A 1095 -9.19 -42.53 -61.46
C PHE A 1095 -8.59 -43.45 -60.40
N ALA A 1096 -7.66 -42.90 -59.61
CA ALA A 1096 -7.37 -43.38 -58.26
C ALA A 1096 -6.91 -42.19 -57.40
N PRO A 1097 -7.71 -41.70 -56.43
CA PRO A 1097 -7.25 -40.65 -55.54
C PRO A 1097 -6.15 -41.21 -54.63
N THR A 1098 -4.95 -40.65 -54.76
CA THR A 1098 -3.93 -40.79 -53.72
C THR A 1098 -4.32 -39.84 -52.60
N ILE A 1099 -4.97 -40.38 -51.56
CA ILE A 1099 -5.20 -39.67 -50.29
C ILE A 1099 -3.83 -39.25 -49.75
N ALA A 1100 -3.51 -37.96 -49.85
CA ALA A 1100 -2.45 -37.35 -49.07
C ALA A 1100 -2.96 -37.20 -47.63
N ALA A 1101 -2.76 -38.24 -46.82
CA ALA A 1101 -2.89 -38.11 -45.39
C ALA A 1101 -1.78 -37.19 -44.88
N SER A 1102 -2.13 -35.93 -44.60
CA SER A 1102 -1.34 -35.04 -43.76
C SER A 1102 -1.11 -35.71 -42.41
N SER A 1103 0.14 -36.00 -42.10
CA SER A 1103 0.55 -36.53 -40.80
C SER A 1103 0.52 -35.41 -39.76
N VAL A 1104 -0.64 -35.21 -39.13
CA VAL A 1104 -0.72 -34.53 -37.83
C VAL A 1104 -0.30 -35.51 -36.74
N LEU A 1105 0.56 -35.02 -35.84
CA LEU A 1105 1.06 -35.70 -34.65
C LEU A 1105 -0.09 -36.33 -33.83
N ALA A 1106 -0.20 -37.66 -33.85
CA ALA A 1106 -0.88 -38.39 -32.80
C ALA A 1106 0.09 -38.60 -31.62
N ALA A 1107 0.07 -37.68 -30.67
CA ALA A 1107 0.55 -37.95 -29.33
C ALA A 1107 -0.52 -38.77 -28.58
N GLN A 1108 -0.15 -39.99 -28.16
CA GLN A 1108 -0.31 -40.56 -26.81
C GLN A 1108 -0.73 -42.03 -26.75
N GLY A 1109 -0.03 -42.73 -25.86
CA GLY A 1109 -0.42 -43.99 -25.21
C GLY A 1109 0.68 -45.05 -25.29
N VAL A 1110 1.15 -45.71 -24.23
CA VAL A 1110 0.75 -45.86 -22.82
C VAL A 1110 1.94 -46.56 -22.12
N ASP A 1111 2.26 -46.25 -20.86
CA ASP A 1111 2.46 -47.29 -19.80
C ASP A 1111 2.56 -46.67 -18.37
N PRO A 1112 2.41 -47.45 -17.27
CA PRO A 1112 1.19 -47.49 -16.46
C PRO A 1112 1.43 -47.17 -14.96
N GLU A 1113 0.35 -47.25 -14.17
CA GLU A 1113 0.30 -47.35 -12.70
C GLU A 1113 0.45 -46.07 -11.85
N THR A 1114 -0.72 -45.61 -11.36
CA THR A 1114 -1.01 -45.16 -9.98
C THR A 1114 -0.28 -43.94 -9.40
N VAL A 1115 -1.04 -42.93 -8.95
CA VAL A 1115 -1.32 -42.63 -7.53
C VAL A 1115 -2.16 -41.34 -7.40
N LEU A 1116 -3.38 -41.53 -6.87
CA LEU A 1116 -4.17 -40.69 -5.97
C LEU A 1116 -4.41 -39.18 -6.20
N ALA A 1117 -5.73 -38.90 -6.21
CA ALA A 1117 -6.48 -38.05 -5.29
C ALA A 1117 -7.01 -36.71 -5.82
N ALA A 1118 -8.35 -36.69 -5.89
CA ALA A 1118 -9.20 -35.52 -5.86
C ALA A 1118 -8.97 -34.65 -4.60
N SER A 1119 -9.03 -33.34 -4.78
CA SER A 1119 -9.70 -32.39 -3.89
C SER A 1119 -9.86 -31.03 -4.57
N ALA A 1120 -11.08 -30.49 -4.48
CA ALA A 1120 -11.50 -29.07 -4.55
C ALA A 1120 -10.99 -28.23 -5.75
N HIS A 1121 -11.84 -27.69 -6.62
CA HIS A 1121 -13.09 -26.96 -6.36
C HIS A 1121 -14.22 -27.38 -7.30
#